data_AF-A0A178DZC6-F1
#
_entry.id   AF-A0A178DZC6-F1
#
_cell.length_a   1.000
_cell.length_b   1.000
_cell.length_c   1.000
_cell.angle_alpha   90.00
_cell.angle_beta   90.00
_cell.angle_gamma   90.00
#
_symmetry.space_group_name_H-M   'P 1'
#
loop_
_entity.id
_entity.type
_entity.pdbx_description
1 polymer ?
#
loop_
_entity_poly.entity_id
_entity_poly.type
_entity_poly.pdbx_seq_one_letter_code
_entity_poly.pdbx_strand_id
1 'polypeptide(L)'
;MALAPPANDRKRVKVYELKNNDWFDRGTGFCRGVVTSQEEARIVVLSEDDQSRQLLETRISKDDGYQKQQDTLIVWTEQNGTDMALSFQEPEGCASIWDFVNEVQSRLQALAHDDGLSDDVDQISPILLPNPDLGNLHEIENHMRAANATPGGREALAKFILAQNYIPKLIPLVEMAEDLESVSDLHRLCSIIKMLILLNDTSIIEYVVTDSVVLGVVGALEYDPDFPLHKANHRQYLADESKFKEVVRIEDESIKRKIHYTYRLQYLKDVVLARILDDPTFSVLNSLIFFHQVDIVQHLQVNGPFLKELFGIFGPKEQNLLRKKDAVLFIQQCCAIAKSLQANGRAQLYQNFISHGLLEVIQFALKHQDAAVRVAGTDILVSLIDHDALMVRSYIFKAIQEKSKPLTDTLIELLLIEVDLGVKAQMADAIKVLLDPNANSASIEALGRTNSDFLAKMRGQLPSIPQTDSFIQNFYDESARKLFQPLKDLEGRESMEDLTMQEVSLYAHLVEVLCFFIRQHSFRSKYFILSEGLAARVAQLMECPEKHLKLTALKYFRTVIGFHDETHNRQIIQHQLFEPILKILFDTMPRDNLLNSACLELFEFIKRENIKMIVQHLVETYREKLQVITYVDTFQALILRYDQMHEPVTTQELDHSFTSVDSDTPARHMGLVNGGKWGQGLKEMDPEEEAYFNTSDDEDEHIPSTGKPILNGASPVRPLVNYPDDDADDDDMDILAADLPTTARKISTTTQSRTTEDSTSPKSALTGSPPERISEKRRREEDEEDELLASISTSAGPKRRASTASNASTGSLRSLRRKSPNVNSGKDSNNGPKKISLSMPLKSGGEGGGGE
;
A
#
# COMPACT_ATOMS: atom_id res chain seq x y z
N MET A 1 27.39 -23.26 61.94
CA MET A 1 26.34 -22.81 60.99
C MET A 1 26.53 -21.33 60.76
N ALA A 2 26.67 -20.90 59.52
CA ALA A 2 26.49 -19.50 59.13
C ALA A 2 25.08 -19.35 58.53
N LEU A 3 24.43 -18.21 58.74
CA LEU A 3 23.08 -17.95 58.24
C LEU A 3 23.13 -17.71 56.73
N ALA A 4 22.19 -18.31 56.00
CA ALA A 4 21.99 -17.99 54.59
C ALA A 4 21.36 -16.59 54.45
N PRO A 5 21.73 -15.81 53.41
CA PRO A 5 21.11 -14.50 53.16
C PRO A 5 19.61 -14.65 52.81
N PRO A 6 18.80 -13.59 53.03
CA PRO A 6 17.35 -13.63 52.82
C PRO A 6 17.00 -13.98 51.36
N ALA A 7 15.89 -14.70 51.19
CA ALA A 7 15.60 -15.42 49.94
C ALA A 7 15.09 -14.55 48.76
N ASN A 8 15.04 -13.22 48.90
CA ASN A 8 14.21 -12.35 48.06
C ASN A 8 14.95 -11.57 46.94
N ASP A 9 16.28 -11.64 46.86
CA ASP A 9 17.09 -11.01 45.79
C ASP A 9 17.50 -11.98 44.66
N ARG A 10 16.86 -13.16 44.59
CA ARG A 10 17.24 -14.24 43.66
C ARG A 10 16.67 -14.03 42.26
N LYS A 11 17.32 -13.15 41.49
CA LYS A 11 17.00 -12.83 40.08
C LYS A 11 16.99 -14.09 39.20
N ARG A 12 15.81 -14.64 38.91
CA ARG A 12 15.64 -15.89 38.14
C ARG A 12 15.79 -15.64 36.63
N VAL A 13 16.66 -16.40 35.99
CA VAL A 13 17.01 -16.29 34.56
C VAL A 13 17.03 -17.65 33.88
N LYS A 14 16.83 -17.62 32.56
CA LYS A 14 17.19 -18.71 31.65
C LYS A 14 18.39 -18.29 30.80
N VAL A 15 19.37 -19.17 30.68
CA VAL A 15 20.61 -18.95 29.93
C VAL A 15 20.48 -19.55 28.54
N TYR A 16 20.77 -18.77 27.50
CA TYR A 16 20.80 -19.21 26.11
C TYR A 16 22.19 -19.02 25.49
N GLU A 17 22.51 -19.86 24.52
CA GLU A 17 23.78 -19.92 23.78
C GLU A 17 23.46 -20.19 22.30
N LEU A 18 23.94 -19.35 21.38
CA LEU A 18 23.68 -19.51 19.95
C LEU A 18 24.57 -20.60 19.35
N LYS A 19 23.96 -21.60 18.71
CA LYS A 19 24.64 -22.73 18.04
C LYS A 19 23.98 -23.00 16.70
N ASN A 20 24.75 -22.95 15.62
CA ASN A 20 24.27 -23.19 14.25
C ASN A 20 23.06 -22.31 13.86
N ASN A 21 23.06 -21.04 14.27
CA ASN A 21 21.95 -20.07 14.19
C ASN A 21 20.70 -20.34 15.06
N ASP A 22 20.65 -21.43 15.85
CA ASP A 22 19.57 -21.70 16.81
C ASP A 22 19.98 -21.41 18.26
N TRP A 23 19.05 -20.88 19.06
CA TRP A 23 19.28 -20.56 20.47
C TRP A 23 19.11 -21.79 21.37
N PHE A 24 20.23 -22.34 21.84
CA PHE A 24 20.26 -23.50 22.73
C PHE A 24 20.05 -23.09 24.19
N ASP A 25 19.12 -23.75 24.88
CA ASP A 25 18.79 -23.52 26.30
C ASP A 25 19.79 -24.27 27.20
N ARG A 26 20.63 -23.52 27.93
CA ARG A 26 21.59 -24.09 28.90
C ARG A 26 20.95 -24.42 30.27
N GLY A 27 19.71 -24.01 30.51
CA GLY A 27 18.97 -24.24 31.75
C GLY A 27 18.50 -22.96 32.46
N THR A 28 17.76 -23.16 33.55
CA THR A 28 17.19 -22.08 34.36
C THR A 28 17.86 -22.02 35.73
N GLY A 29 18.09 -20.83 36.24
CA GLY A 29 18.88 -20.62 37.45
C GLY A 29 18.77 -19.21 38.02
N PHE A 30 19.62 -18.91 39.00
CA PHE A 30 19.65 -17.62 39.69
C PHE A 30 20.91 -16.83 39.33
N CYS A 31 20.72 -15.64 38.78
CA CYS A 31 21.77 -14.74 38.31
C CYS A 31 22.26 -13.80 39.43
N ARG A 32 23.57 -13.61 39.53
CA ARG A 32 24.17 -12.55 40.35
C ARG A 32 25.42 -11.96 39.68
N GLY A 33 25.65 -10.67 39.91
CA GLY A 33 26.96 -10.08 39.76
C GLY A 33 27.87 -10.50 40.92
N VAL A 34 29.15 -10.71 40.63
CA VAL A 34 30.21 -10.99 41.62
C VAL A 34 31.40 -10.11 41.29
N VAL A 35 31.94 -9.39 42.26
CA VAL A 35 33.19 -8.64 42.13
C VAL A 35 34.28 -9.43 42.86
N THR A 36 35.33 -9.80 42.14
CA THR A 36 36.45 -10.62 42.63
C THR A 36 37.66 -9.76 42.99
N SER A 37 37.91 -8.69 42.23
CA SER A 37 38.91 -7.66 42.49
C SER A 37 38.42 -6.30 41.95
N GLN A 38 39.23 -5.24 42.04
CA GLN A 38 38.88 -3.95 41.44
C GLN A 38 38.74 -4.04 39.90
N GLU A 39 39.57 -4.88 39.27
CA GLU A 39 39.67 -5.11 37.81
C GLU A 39 38.92 -6.36 37.29
N GLU A 40 38.32 -7.15 38.19
CA GLU A 40 37.59 -8.36 37.81
C GLU A 40 36.23 -8.45 38.48
N ALA A 41 35.19 -8.45 37.65
CA ALA A 41 33.84 -8.83 38.02
C ALA A 41 33.25 -9.78 36.96
N ARG A 42 32.34 -10.65 37.42
CA ARG A 42 31.75 -11.73 36.63
C ARG A 42 30.25 -11.79 36.86
N ILE A 43 29.49 -12.21 35.84
CA ILE A 43 28.09 -12.61 36.00
C ILE A 43 28.06 -14.13 36.18
N VAL A 44 27.43 -14.61 37.25
CA VAL A 44 27.35 -16.04 37.57
C VAL A 44 25.88 -16.47 37.66
N VAL A 45 25.55 -17.58 37.00
CA VAL A 45 24.23 -18.23 37.09
C VAL A 45 24.41 -19.65 37.63
N LEU A 46 23.80 -19.92 38.78
CA LEU A 46 23.74 -21.26 39.39
C LEU A 46 22.39 -21.91 39.09
N SER A 47 22.38 -23.21 38.81
CA SER A 47 21.17 -23.99 38.48
C SER A 47 20.16 -23.95 39.62
N GLU A 48 18.87 -23.90 39.31
CA GLU A 48 17.84 -23.93 40.36
C GLU A 48 17.69 -25.31 41.02
N ASP A 49 17.87 -26.39 40.25
CA ASP A 49 17.81 -27.78 40.72
C ASP A 49 19.03 -28.23 41.53
N ASP A 50 20.20 -27.61 41.30
CA ASP A 50 21.48 -27.99 41.90
C ASP A 50 22.37 -26.76 42.09
N GLN A 51 22.53 -26.32 43.34
CA GLN A 51 23.33 -25.13 43.68
C GLN A 51 24.85 -25.34 43.55
N SER A 52 25.31 -26.57 43.31
CA SER A 52 26.70 -26.86 42.94
C SER A 52 26.95 -26.78 41.43
N ARG A 53 25.90 -26.83 40.61
CA ARG A 53 25.97 -26.77 39.15
C ARG A 53 25.90 -25.34 38.65
N GLN A 54 27.01 -24.85 38.13
CA GLN A 54 27.09 -23.57 37.42
C GLN A 54 26.59 -23.72 35.97
N LEU A 55 25.68 -22.84 35.53
CA LEU A 55 25.14 -22.81 34.16
C LEU A 55 25.86 -21.77 33.29
N LEU A 56 26.30 -20.68 33.91
CA LEU A 56 27.08 -19.62 33.30
C LEU A 56 28.05 -19.02 34.32
N GLU A 57 29.26 -18.73 33.86
CA GLU A 57 30.15 -17.73 34.43
C GLU A 57 30.78 -16.98 33.25
N THR A 58 30.60 -15.67 33.21
CA THR A 58 31.13 -14.77 32.18
C THR A 58 31.86 -13.62 32.85
N ARG A 59 33.03 -13.22 32.33
CA ARG A 59 33.78 -12.06 32.83
C ARG A 59 33.32 -10.82 32.07
N ILE A 60 32.89 -9.79 32.80
CA ILE A 60 32.54 -8.51 32.21
C ILE A 60 33.85 -7.86 31.71
N SER A 61 33.93 -7.58 30.41
CA SER A 61 35.04 -6.86 29.78
C SER A 61 34.81 -5.34 29.84
N LYS A 62 35.80 -4.56 29.39
CA LYS A 62 35.71 -3.10 29.25
C LYS A 62 34.94 -2.65 27.99
N ASP A 63 34.80 -3.56 27.02
CA ASP A 63 34.30 -3.33 25.68
C ASP A 63 32.76 -3.48 25.65
N ASP A 64 32.08 -2.76 24.76
CA ASP A 64 30.63 -2.58 24.84
C ASP A 64 29.81 -3.71 24.17
N GLY A 65 30.06 -4.94 24.63
CA GLY A 65 29.48 -6.16 24.07
C GLY A 65 28.07 -6.52 24.58
N TYR A 66 27.62 -5.94 25.69
CA TYR A 66 26.32 -6.24 26.31
C TYR A 66 25.21 -5.32 25.78
N GLN A 67 24.05 -5.88 25.44
CA GLN A 67 22.88 -5.13 24.97
C GLN A 67 21.60 -5.57 25.68
N LYS A 68 20.90 -4.62 26.31
CA LYS A 68 19.54 -4.85 26.83
C LYS A 68 18.53 -4.79 25.69
N GLN A 69 17.85 -5.91 25.41
CA GLN A 69 16.78 -5.99 24.42
C GLN A 69 15.44 -6.18 25.12
N GLN A 70 14.53 -5.20 24.98
CA GLN A 70 13.27 -5.18 25.74
C GLN A 70 13.54 -5.14 27.27
N ASP A 71 12.51 -5.23 28.11
CA ASP A 71 12.70 -5.06 29.56
C ASP A 71 13.29 -6.28 30.27
N THR A 72 13.41 -7.44 29.61
CA THR A 72 13.71 -8.74 30.25
C THR A 72 14.79 -9.58 29.55
N LEU A 73 15.57 -9.05 28.59
CA LEU A 73 16.63 -9.80 27.91
C LEU A 73 17.93 -8.98 27.88
N ILE A 74 19.05 -9.62 28.21
CA ILE A 74 20.40 -9.08 27.98
C ILE A 74 21.12 -10.06 27.05
N VAL A 75 21.78 -9.56 26.01
CA VAL A 75 22.46 -10.34 24.95
C VAL A 75 23.89 -9.83 24.80
N TRP A 76 24.87 -10.71 24.58
CA TRP A 76 26.26 -10.34 24.29
C TRP A 76 27.00 -11.44 23.52
N THR A 77 28.14 -11.11 22.92
CA THR A 77 29.06 -12.07 22.33
C THR A 77 30.21 -12.35 23.31
N GLU A 78 30.51 -13.62 23.58
CA GLU A 78 31.66 -14.04 24.40
C GLU A 78 33.00 -13.83 23.70
N GLN A 79 34.09 -13.82 24.47
CA GLN A 79 35.47 -13.66 23.94
C GLN A 79 35.89 -14.77 22.96
N ASN A 80 35.17 -15.89 22.93
CA ASN A 80 35.35 -16.99 21.98
C ASN A 80 34.48 -16.88 20.71
N GLY A 81 33.73 -15.78 20.54
CA GLY A 81 32.82 -15.57 19.40
C GLY A 81 31.45 -16.26 19.52
N THR A 82 31.04 -16.71 20.71
CA THR A 82 29.72 -17.34 20.93
C THR A 82 28.70 -16.31 21.43
N ASP A 83 27.58 -16.15 20.75
CA ASP A 83 26.49 -15.29 21.24
C ASP A 83 25.73 -15.94 22.39
N MET A 84 25.45 -15.15 23.41
CA MET A 84 24.88 -15.55 24.70
C MET A 84 23.72 -14.63 25.07
N ALA A 85 22.71 -15.15 25.76
CA ALA A 85 21.62 -14.34 26.29
C ALA A 85 21.12 -14.78 27.67
N LEU A 86 20.69 -13.81 28.48
CA LEU A 86 20.00 -13.99 29.75
C LEU A 86 18.57 -13.49 29.62
N SER A 87 17.61 -14.40 29.62
CA SER A 87 16.18 -14.08 29.68
C SER A 87 15.73 -14.09 31.13
N PHE A 88 15.40 -12.92 31.66
CA PHE A 88 14.93 -12.72 33.02
C PHE A 88 13.44 -13.04 33.14
N GLN A 89 13.02 -13.53 34.31
CA GLN A 89 11.61 -13.70 34.63
C GLN A 89 10.91 -12.36 34.90
N GLU A 90 11.63 -11.39 35.46
CA GLU A 90 11.12 -10.13 36.00
C GLU A 90 11.97 -8.93 35.47
N PRO A 91 11.33 -7.85 34.96
CA PRO A 91 12.02 -6.65 34.48
C PRO A 91 13.00 -6.03 35.48
N GLU A 92 12.65 -6.05 36.76
CA GLU A 92 13.42 -5.49 37.87
C GLU A 92 14.74 -6.26 38.07
N GLY A 93 14.69 -7.59 37.89
CA GLY A 93 15.88 -8.44 37.89
C GLY A 93 16.79 -8.19 36.69
N CYS A 94 16.21 -7.88 35.53
CA CYS A 94 16.95 -7.52 34.31
C CYS A 94 17.65 -6.15 34.48
N ALA A 95 16.90 -5.12 34.86
CA ALA A 95 17.42 -3.78 35.14
C ALA A 95 18.57 -3.84 36.15
N SER A 96 18.37 -4.50 37.30
CA SER A 96 19.39 -4.57 38.34
C SER A 96 20.58 -5.51 38.02
N ILE A 97 20.61 -6.22 36.88
CA ILE A 97 21.87 -6.80 36.34
C ILE A 97 22.47 -5.89 35.27
N TRP A 98 21.64 -5.27 34.44
CA TRP A 98 22.08 -4.25 33.48
C TRP A 98 22.84 -3.11 34.16
N ASP A 99 22.28 -2.55 35.24
CA ASP A 99 22.90 -1.47 36.03
C ASP A 99 24.24 -1.91 36.64
N PHE A 100 24.35 -3.16 37.10
CA PHE A 100 25.61 -3.74 37.59
C PHE A 100 26.66 -3.91 36.47
N VAL A 101 26.24 -4.31 35.28
CA VAL A 101 27.12 -4.41 34.10
C VAL A 101 27.64 -3.04 33.70
N ASN A 102 26.78 -2.02 33.65
CA ASN A 102 27.15 -0.63 33.36
C ASN A 102 28.10 -0.06 34.44
N GLU A 103 27.83 -0.28 35.74
CA GLU A 103 28.70 0.14 36.84
C GLU A 103 30.10 -0.50 36.72
N VAL A 104 30.15 -1.80 36.41
CA VAL A 104 31.40 -2.54 36.22
C VAL A 104 32.15 -2.04 34.98
N GLN A 105 31.49 -1.92 33.82
CA GLN A 105 32.14 -1.41 32.60
C GLN A 105 32.69 0.00 32.82
N SER A 106 31.91 0.91 33.42
CA SER A 106 32.36 2.25 33.77
C SER A 106 33.55 2.26 34.72
N ARG A 107 33.56 1.38 35.74
CA ARG A 107 34.70 1.23 36.67
C ARG A 107 35.93 0.62 36.00
N LEU A 108 35.77 -0.36 35.11
CA LEU A 108 36.87 -0.97 34.36
C LEU A 108 37.47 0.02 33.36
N GLN A 109 36.64 0.85 32.72
CA GLN A 109 37.09 1.96 31.87
C GLN A 109 37.86 2.99 32.70
N ALA A 110 37.35 3.40 33.87
CA ALA A 110 38.04 4.34 34.75
C ALA A 110 39.39 3.82 35.27
N LEU A 111 39.50 2.53 35.61
CA LEU A 111 40.77 1.91 36.03
C LEU A 111 41.77 1.75 34.87
N ALA A 112 41.28 1.56 33.64
CA ALA A 112 42.13 1.45 32.46
C ALA A 112 42.83 2.76 32.04
N HIS A 113 42.59 3.87 32.75
CA HIS A 113 43.26 5.16 32.51
C HIS A 113 44.58 5.35 33.31
N ASP A 114 44.88 4.53 34.32
CA ASP A 114 45.92 4.87 35.33
C ASP A 114 47.27 4.14 35.12
N ASP A 115 47.29 2.95 34.51
CA ASP A 115 48.51 2.10 34.39
C ASP A 115 49.01 1.92 32.93
N GLY A 116 48.84 2.96 32.10
CA GLY A 116 49.21 2.92 30.68
C GLY A 116 49.53 4.29 30.08
N LEU A 117 50.82 4.62 30.00
CA LEU A 117 51.32 5.84 29.33
C LEU A 117 51.15 5.75 27.80
N SER A 118 49.95 6.10 27.31
CA SER A 118 49.66 6.31 25.89
C SER A 118 48.72 7.51 25.74
N ASP A 119 49.13 8.50 24.95
CA ASP A 119 48.59 9.87 24.94
C ASP A 119 47.29 10.04 24.09
N ASP A 120 46.46 8.98 24.04
CA ASP A 120 45.27 8.88 23.19
C ASP A 120 44.12 8.19 23.96
N VAL A 121 43.39 8.96 24.78
CA VAL A 121 42.05 8.59 25.27
C VAL A 121 41.15 9.83 25.14
N ASP A 122 39.90 9.62 24.72
CA ASP A 122 38.90 10.67 24.49
C ASP A 122 38.54 11.46 25.77
N GLN A 123 39.41 12.42 26.13
CA GLN A 123 38.90 13.68 26.64
C GLN A 123 37.98 14.25 25.54
N ILE A 124 36.68 14.36 25.83
CA ILE A 124 35.76 15.19 25.04
C ILE A 124 36.22 16.64 25.23
N SER A 125 37.24 17.00 24.45
CA SER A 125 37.87 18.30 24.47
C SER A 125 36.78 19.33 24.21
N PRO A 126 36.59 20.33 25.09
CA PRO A 126 35.45 21.24 24.98
C PRO A 126 35.55 21.98 23.65
N ILE A 127 34.65 21.63 22.72
CA ILE A 127 34.70 22.11 21.34
C ILE A 127 34.65 23.63 21.36
N LEU A 128 35.71 24.23 20.81
CA LEU A 128 35.94 25.67 20.83
C LEU A 128 36.26 26.10 19.40
N LEU A 129 35.22 26.35 18.60
CA LEU A 129 35.43 27.00 17.30
C LEU A 129 35.84 28.46 17.54
N PRO A 130 36.78 29.02 16.76
CA PRO A 130 37.04 30.45 16.79
C PRO A 130 35.79 31.24 16.38
N ASN A 131 35.70 32.53 16.72
CA ASN A 131 34.67 33.38 16.12
C ASN A 131 34.88 33.42 14.60
N PRO A 132 33.81 33.33 13.78
CA PRO A 132 33.95 33.19 12.34
C PRO A 132 34.35 34.50 11.68
N ASP A 133 35.29 34.39 10.75
CA ASP A 133 35.82 35.44 9.89
C ASP A 133 36.21 34.80 8.54
N LEU A 134 36.25 35.56 7.44
CA LEU A 134 36.62 35.01 6.12
C LEU A 134 38.01 34.34 6.14
N GLY A 135 38.96 34.85 6.92
CA GLY A 135 40.29 34.25 7.05
C GLY A 135 40.33 32.87 7.70
N ASN A 136 39.37 32.53 8.57
CA ASN A 136 39.39 31.29 9.37
C ASN A 136 38.28 30.27 9.02
N LEU A 137 37.45 30.52 8.01
CA LEU A 137 36.41 29.57 7.56
C LEU A 137 36.95 28.15 7.31
N HIS A 138 38.14 28.04 6.73
CA HIS A 138 38.80 26.74 6.48
C HIS A 138 39.16 25.98 7.77
N GLU A 139 39.52 26.70 8.83
CA GLU A 139 39.83 26.13 10.14
C GLU A 139 38.54 25.67 10.83
N ILE A 140 37.48 26.47 10.74
CA ILE A 140 36.15 26.15 11.29
C ILE A 140 35.55 24.92 10.61
N GLU A 141 35.59 24.86 9.27
CA GLU A 141 35.11 23.70 8.51
C GLU A 141 35.85 22.42 8.91
N ASN A 142 37.17 22.48 9.06
CA ASN A 142 37.99 21.34 9.48
C ASN A 142 37.69 20.89 10.92
N HIS A 143 37.57 21.83 11.88
CA HIS A 143 37.21 21.50 13.27
C HIS A 143 35.81 20.88 13.37
N MET A 144 34.82 21.44 12.65
CA MET A 144 33.48 20.87 12.58
C MET A 144 33.47 19.48 11.94
N ARG A 145 34.32 19.25 10.92
CA ARG A 145 34.44 17.96 10.24
C ARG A 145 35.06 16.89 11.13
N ALA A 146 36.06 17.25 11.92
CA ALA A 146 36.64 16.37 12.94
C ALA A 146 35.62 16.05 14.05
N ALA A 147 34.94 17.06 14.59
CA ALA A 147 33.92 16.87 15.61
C ALA A 147 32.74 15.99 15.15
N ASN A 148 32.30 16.14 13.90
CA ASN A 148 31.18 15.36 13.37
C ASN A 148 31.50 13.88 13.10
N ALA A 149 32.78 13.48 13.19
CA ALA A 149 33.24 12.11 13.00
C ALA A 149 32.90 11.18 14.18
N THR A 150 32.68 11.71 15.38
CA THR A 150 32.28 10.93 16.57
C THR A 150 30.90 11.36 17.10
N PRO A 151 30.10 10.47 17.69
CA PRO A 151 28.79 10.85 18.25
C PRO A 151 28.88 11.90 19.36
N GLY A 152 29.85 11.76 20.28
CA GLY A 152 30.09 12.72 21.36
C GLY A 152 30.58 14.08 20.84
N GLY A 153 31.42 14.09 19.80
CA GLY A 153 31.86 15.32 19.14
C GLY A 153 30.70 16.05 18.45
N ARG A 154 29.80 15.33 17.78
CA ARG A 154 28.57 15.88 17.18
C ARG A 154 27.66 16.52 18.23
N GLU A 155 27.42 15.84 19.35
CA GLU A 155 26.58 16.37 20.44
C GLU A 155 27.20 17.61 21.12
N ALA A 156 28.51 17.57 21.38
CA ALA A 156 29.24 18.70 21.94
C ALA A 156 29.28 19.91 20.98
N LEU A 157 29.39 19.67 19.67
CA LEU A 157 29.35 20.71 18.64
C LEU A 157 27.96 21.35 18.57
N ALA A 158 26.88 20.58 18.56
CA ALA A 158 25.52 21.11 18.56
C ALA A 158 25.26 22.01 19.78
N LYS A 159 25.65 21.56 20.98
CA LYS A 159 25.60 22.35 22.22
C LYS A 159 26.39 23.65 22.12
N PHE A 160 27.61 23.62 21.57
CA PHE A 160 28.44 24.82 21.39
C PHE A 160 27.81 25.83 20.42
N ILE A 161 27.33 25.37 19.26
CA ILE A 161 26.73 26.22 18.22
C ILE A 161 25.53 27.00 18.75
N LEU A 162 24.67 26.33 19.53
CA LEU A 162 23.51 26.94 20.19
C LEU A 162 23.95 27.90 21.31
N ALA A 163 24.81 27.47 22.22
CA ALA A 163 25.26 28.29 23.36
C ALA A 163 26.00 29.58 22.93
N GLN A 164 26.78 29.51 21.86
CA GLN A 164 27.55 30.66 21.34
C GLN A 164 26.78 31.52 20.33
N ASN A 165 25.52 31.19 20.03
CA ASN A 165 24.73 31.82 18.97
C ASN A 165 25.54 31.93 17.67
N TYR A 166 26.07 30.81 17.19
CA TYR A 166 27.10 30.80 16.16
C TYR A 166 26.57 31.08 14.75
N ILE A 167 25.35 30.62 14.44
CA ILE A 167 24.70 30.82 13.12
C ILE A 167 24.55 32.32 12.75
N PRO A 168 24.04 33.21 13.62
CA PRO A 168 24.03 34.66 13.35
C PRO A 168 25.39 35.29 13.07
N LYS A 169 26.49 34.71 13.56
CA LYS A 169 27.86 35.22 13.29
C LYS A 169 28.35 34.85 11.89
N LEU A 170 27.86 33.74 11.32
CA LEU A 170 28.22 33.30 9.97
C LEU A 170 27.49 34.11 8.88
N ILE A 171 26.28 34.62 9.15
CA ILE A 171 25.42 35.24 8.14
C ILE A 171 26.02 36.51 7.49
N PRO A 172 26.56 37.50 8.25
CA PRO A 172 27.19 38.67 7.65
C PRO A 172 28.41 38.36 6.76
N LEU A 173 29.03 37.18 6.94
CA LEU A 173 30.14 36.74 6.11
C LEU A 173 29.68 36.29 4.71
N VAL A 174 28.41 35.91 4.55
CA VAL A 174 27.83 35.63 3.22
C VAL A 174 27.80 36.90 2.39
N GLU A 175 27.20 37.97 2.93
CA GLU A 175 27.11 39.27 2.27
C GLU A 175 28.51 39.85 2.01
N MET A 176 29.42 39.77 2.98
CA MET A 176 30.82 40.20 2.79
C MET A 176 31.57 39.40 1.72
N ALA A 177 31.32 38.09 1.60
CA ALA A 177 31.94 37.26 0.56
C ALA A 177 31.29 37.46 -0.82
N GLU A 178 30.01 37.85 -0.89
CA GLU A 178 29.35 38.32 -2.12
C GLU A 178 29.94 39.66 -2.59
N ASP A 179 30.08 40.65 -1.70
CA ASP A 179 30.68 41.97 -1.97
C ASP A 179 32.15 41.89 -2.43
N LEU A 180 32.89 40.87 -1.96
CA LEU A 180 34.28 40.59 -2.34
C LEU A 180 34.41 39.65 -3.54
N GLU A 181 33.31 39.20 -4.14
CA GLU A 181 33.25 38.16 -5.20
C GLU A 181 33.99 36.84 -4.83
N SER A 182 34.16 36.55 -3.53
CA SER A 182 34.94 35.40 -3.03
C SER A 182 34.15 34.09 -3.07
N VAL A 183 34.04 33.51 -4.28
CA VAL A 183 33.40 32.20 -4.52
C VAL A 183 33.98 31.09 -3.62
N SER A 184 35.28 31.14 -3.31
CA SER A 184 35.93 30.16 -2.41
C SER A 184 35.39 30.20 -0.98
N ASP A 185 35.03 31.37 -0.47
CA ASP A 185 34.53 31.53 0.90
C ASP A 185 33.01 31.34 0.96
N LEU A 186 32.28 31.71 -0.10
CA LEU A 186 30.88 31.34 -0.30
C LEU A 186 30.67 29.82 -0.32
N HIS A 187 31.53 29.08 -1.03
CA HIS A 187 31.53 27.61 -1.01
C HIS A 187 31.79 27.03 0.40
N ARG A 188 32.71 27.64 1.18
CA ARG A 188 32.98 27.22 2.58
C ARG A 188 31.80 27.51 3.50
N LEU A 189 31.17 28.68 3.37
CA LEU A 189 29.95 29.04 4.11
C LEU A 189 28.82 28.06 3.76
N CYS A 190 28.65 27.70 2.48
CA CYS A 190 27.73 26.64 2.07
C CYS A 190 28.05 25.30 2.77
N SER A 191 29.30 24.84 2.74
CA SER A 191 29.72 23.60 3.42
C SER A 191 29.46 23.64 4.92
N ILE A 192 29.81 24.73 5.60
CA ILE A 192 29.58 24.93 7.04
C ILE A 192 28.09 24.86 7.37
N ILE A 193 27.23 25.56 6.62
CA ILE A 193 25.77 25.54 6.84
C ILE A 193 25.17 24.15 6.53
N LYS A 194 25.60 23.48 5.44
CA LYS A 194 25.23 22.08 5.16
C LYS A 194 25.59 21.18 6.36
N MET A 195 26.82 21.31 6.88
CA MET A 195 27.29 20.52 8.02
C MET A 195 26.50 20.80 9.30
N LEU A 196 26.11 22.04 9.59
CA LEU A 196 25.27 22.37 10.76
C LEU A 196 23.89 21.70 10.70
N ILE A 197 23.25 21.67 9.53
CA ILE A 197 21.94 21.02 9.38
C ILE A 197 22.08 19.49 9.51
N LEU A 198 23.14 18.92 8.93
CA LEU A 198 23.45 17.48 9.01
C LEU A 198 24.00 17.04 10.39
N LEU A 199 24.10 17.92 11.39
CA LEU A 199 24.31 17.52 12.80
C LEU A 199 23.11 16.75 13.37
N ASN A 200 21.96 16.76 12.69
CA ASN A 200 20.72 16.08 13.12
C ASN A 200 20.12 16.61 14.44
N ASP A 201 20.58 17.76 14.92
CA ASP A 201 20.03 18.40 16.12
C ASP A 201 18.73 19.16 15.79
N THR A 202 17.65 18.78 16.48
CA THR A 202 16.31 19.36 16.31
C THR A 202 16.29 20.86 16.56
N SER A 203 16.99 21.35 17.59
CA SER A 203 17.00 22.76 17.97
C SER A 203 17.72 23.63 16.95
N ILE A 204 18.81 23.13 16.35
CA ILE A 204 19.48 23.77 15.21
C ILE A 204 18.57 23.82 14.00
N ILE A 205 17.87 22.73 13.67
CA ILE A 205 16.96 22.66 12.52
C ILE A 205 15.73 23.58 12.70
N GLU A 206 15.17 23.69 13.90
CA GLU A 206 14.15 24.68 14.24
C GLU A 206 14.68 26.12 14.15
N TYR A 207 15.92 26.36 14.60
CA TYR A 207 16.52 27.69 14.61
C TYR A 207 16.80 28.23 13.19
N VAL A 208 17.33 27.41 12.28
CA VAL A 208 17.69 27.86 10.92
C VAL A 208 16.50 28.28 10.05
N VAL A 209 15.27 27.88 10.40
CA VAL A 209 14.04 28.31 9.71
C VAL A 209 13.36 29.54 10.34
N THR A 210 13.93 30.12 11.41
CA THR A 210 13.40 31.34 12.03
C THR A 210 13.66 32.60 11.19
N ASP A 211 12.79 33.60 11.34
CA ASP A 211 12.76 34.80 10.49
C ASP A 211 14.08 35.59 10.50
N SER A 212 14.79 35.59 11.64
CA SER A 212 16.04 36.32 11.84
C SER A 212 17.28 35.73 11.17
N VAL A 213 17.21 34.48 10.67
CA VAL A 213 18.37 33.80 10.08
C VAL A 213 18.10 33.10 8.75
N VAL A 214 16.85 32.74 8.43
CA VAL A 214 16.54 31.88 7.28
C VAL A 214 17.09 32.41 5.95
N LEU A 215 17.01 33.73 5.70
CA LEU A 215 17.51 34.31 4.45
C LEU A 215 19.04 34.24 4.35
N GLY A 216 19.77 34.45 5.45
CA GLY A 216 21.22 34.29 5.48
C GLY A 216 21.67 32.83 5.35
N VAL A 217 20.98 31.92 6.03
CA VAL A 217 21.19 30.47 5.95
C VAL A 217 20.99 29.98 4.51
N VAL A 218 19.86 30.28 3.87
CA VAL A 218 19.65 29.83 2.49
C VAL A 218 20.52 30.58 1.50
N GLY A 219 20.91 31.83 1.78
CA GLY A 219 21.87 32.60 0.97
C GLY A 219 23.25 31.93 0.88
N ALA A 220 23.75 31.36 1.98
CA ALA A 220 24.95 30.50 1.93
C ALA A 220 24.71 29.25 1.07
N LEU A 221 23.54 28.62 1.19
CA LEU A 221 23.17 27.42 0.43
C LEU A 221 22.89 27.67 -1.06
N GLU A 222 22.83 28.93 -1.52
CA GLU A 222 22.74 29.25 -2.96
C GLU A 222 24.04 28.94 -3.71
N TYR A 223 25.17 28.80 -3.00
CA TYR A 223 26.52 28.64 -3.54
C TYR A 223 27.05 27.21 -3.32
N ASP A 224 26.39 26.22 -3.91
CA ASP A 224 26.76 24.82 -3.75
C ASP A 224 28.11 24.49 -4.42
N PRO A 225 29.16 24.05 -3.70
CA PRO A 225 30.43 23.64 -4.29
C PRO A 225 30.33 22.43 -5.23
N ASP A 226 29.24 21.64 -5.17
CA ASP A 226 28.96 20.59 -6.17
C ASP A 226 28.61 21.19 -7.56
N PHE A 227 28.20 22.47 -7.61
CA PHE A 227 27.79 23.19 -8.82
C PHE A 227 28.47 24.58 -8.95
N PRO A 228 29.81 24.68 -9.07
CA PRO A 228 30.57 25.95 -8.99
C PRO A 228 30.22 27.05 -10.01
N LEU A 229 29.35 26.77 -10.99
CA LEU A 229 28.91 27.69 -12.03
C LEU A 229 27.42 28.05 -11.93
N HIS A 230 26.72 27.63 -10.86
CA HIS A 230 25.29 27.83 -10.68
C HIS A 230 24.95 28.36 -9.29
N LYS A 231 24.47 29.60 -9.23
CA LYS A 231 23.82 30.17 -8.04
C LYS A 231 22.32 29.84 -8.07
N ALA A 232 21.79 29.29 -6.99
CA ALA A 232 20.35 29.11 -6.81
C ALA A 232 19.67 30.40 -6.30
N ASN A 233 18.34 30.50 -6.42
CA ASN A 233 17.56 31.70 -6.04
C ASN A 233 16.69 31.44 -4.79
N HIS A 234 17.27 30.85 -3.75
CA HIS A 234 16.53 30.45 -2.53
C HIS A 234 16.04 31.63 -1.70
N ARG A 235 16.85 32.69 -1.55
CA ARG A 235 16.46 33.94 -0.88
C ARG A 235 15.29 34.60 -1.57
N GLN A 236 15.37 34.78 -2.89
CA GLN A 236 14.28 35.35 -3.69
C GLN A 236 12.99 34.51 -3.59
N TYR A 237 13.11 33.19 -3.57
CA TYR A 237 11.94 32.31 -3.46
C TYR A 237 11.26 32.38 -2.08
N LEU A 238 12.02 32.48 -0.99
CA LEU A 238 11.50 32.51 0.39
C LEU A 238 11.14 33.91 0.92
N ALA A 239 11.67 34.99 0.33
CA ALA A 239 11.30 36.37 0.65
C ALA A 239 10.00 36.84 -0.02
N ASP A 240 9.42 36.01 -0.90
CA ASP A 240 8.16 36.30 -1.61
C ASP A 240 6.95 36.03 -0.72
N GLU A 241 6.52 37.06 0.00
CA GLU A 241 5.35 37.03 0.90
C GLU A 241 4.03 36.70 0.18
N SER A 242 3.93 36.92 -1.14
CA SER A 242 2.68 36.69 -1.90
C SER A 242 2.24 35.22 -1.91
N LYS A 243 3.16 34.30 -1.58
CA LYS A 243 2.88 32.87 -1.44
C LYS A 243 2.10 32.53 -0.15
N PHE A 244 2.12 33.38 0.87
CA PHE A 244 1.38 33.14 2.11
C PHE A 244 -0.06 33.66 1.99
N LYS A 245 -1.02 32.73 1.90
CA LYS A 245 -2.44 33.04 1.73
C LYS A 245 -3.24 32.85 3.01
N GLU A 246 -3.63 33.96 3.65
CA GLU A 246 -4.53 33.96 4.82
C GLU A 246 -6.00 34.02 4.37
N VAL A 247 -6.63 32.85 4.12
CA VAL A 247 -8.03 32.72 3.65
C VAL A 247 -9.04 33.23 4.68
N VAL A 248 -8.76 32.93 5.95
CA VAL A 248 -9.42 33.42 7.17
C VAL A 248 -8.30 33.82 8.13
N ARG A 249 -8.49 34.92 8.85
CA ARG A 249 -7.45 35.47 9.72
C ARG A 249 -7.09 34.50 10.85
N ILE A 250 -5.79 34.25 11.02
CA ILE A 250 -5.25 33.55 12.18
C ILE A 250 -4.86 34.61 13.22
N GLU A 251 -5.37 34.51 14.45
CA GLU A 251 -5.04 35.46 15.52
C GLU A 251 -3.84 34.99 16.36
N ASP A 252 -3.51 33.70 16.33
CA ASP A 252 -2.40 33.11 17.07
C ASP A 252 -1.08 33.21 16.30
N GLU A 253 -0.26 34.17 16.70
CA GLU A 253 1.08 34.42 16.14
C GLU A 253 2.06 33.23 16.35
N SER A 254 1.80 32.34 17.32
CA SER A 254 2.60 31.11 17.46
C SER A 254 2.25 30.08 16.37
N ILE A 255 0.97 29.99 16.00
CA ILE A 255 0.50 29.13 14.90
C ILE A 255 0.97 29.68 13.55
N LYS A 256 0.95 31.01 13.34
CA LYS A 256 1.57 31.62 12.13
C LYS A 256 3.03 31.24 11.98
N ARG A 257 3.84 31.39 13.03
CA ARG A 257 5.25 30.95 13.00
C ARG A 257 5.37 29.47 12.65
N LYS A 258 4.56 28.58 13.25
CA LYS A 258 4.54 27.15 12.87
C LYS A 258 4.20 26.92 11.40
N ILE A 259 3.27 27.69 10.80
CA ILE A 259 2.95 27.59 9.37
C ILE A 259 4.15 28.02 8.50
N HIS A 260 4.75 29.19 8.77
CA HIS A 260 5.94 29.64 8.05
C HIS A 260 7.13 28.69 8.21
N TYR A 261 7.35 28.15 9.41
CA TYR A 261 8.42 27.18 9.69
C TYR A 261 8.15 25.86 8.96
N THR A 262 6.89 25.37 8.95
CA THR A 262 6.51 24.17 8.17
C THR A 262 6.83 24.34 6.69
N TYR A 263 6.44 25.48 6.10
CA TYR A 263 6.72 25.80 4.70
C TYR A 263 8.23 25.87 4.40
N ARG A 264 9.02 26.50 5.30
CA ARG A 264 10.49 26.59 5.18
C ARG A 264 11.16 25.23 5.34
N LEU A 265 10.72 24.39 6.28
CA LEU A 265 11.22 23.01 6.47
C LEU A 265 10.89 22.14 5.26
N GLN A 266 9.69 22.27 4.68
CA GLN A 266 9.32 21.60 3.43
C GLN A 266 10.22 22.05 2.27
N TYR A 267 10.40 23.36 2.06
CA TYR A 267 11.29 23.86 1.00
C TYR A 267 12.75 23.43 1.19
N LEU A 268 13.25 23.48 2.43
CA LEU A 268 14.59 23.01 2.80
C LEU A 268 14.75 21.52 2.47
N LYS A 269 13.76 20.68 2.81
CA LYS A 269 13.78 19.24 2.59
C LYS A 269 13.63 18.85 1.11
N ASP A 270 12.60 19.39 0.45
CA ASP A 270 12.13 18.95 -0.86
C ASP A 270 12.79 19.70 -2.04
N VAL A 271 13.49 20.82 -1.80
CA VAL A 271 14.18 21.62 -2.83
C VAL A 271 15.66 21.83 -2.53
N VAL A 272 16.01 22.39 -1.36
CA VAL A 272 17.39 22.82 -1.07
C VAL A 272 18.32 21.63 -0.81
N LEU A 273 17.90 20.71 0.05
CA LEU A 273 18.72 19.58 0.51
C LEU A 273 18.40 18.26 -0.20
N ALA A 274 17.46 18.23 -1.14
CA ALA A 274 16.89 17.01 -1.74
C ALA A 274 17.90 16.06 -2.43
N ARG A 275 19.15 16.50 -2.66
CA ARG A 275 20.27 15.69 -3.18
C ARG A 275 21.24 15.16 -2.11
N ILE A 276 21.17 15.68 -0.89
CA ILE A 276 22.21 15.53 0.15
C ILE A 276 21.65 15.17 1.55
N LEU A 277 20.34 14.98 1.69
CA LEU A 277 19.76 14.44 2.92
C LEU A 277 20.16 12.98 3.10
N ASP A 278 20.62 12.66 4.31
CA ASP A 278 20.70 11.30 4.82
C ASP A 278 19.36 10.90 5.47
N ASP A 279 19.15 9.59 5.66
CA ASP A 279 17.94 9.05 6.30
C ASP A 279 17.67 9.68 7.69
N PRO A 280 18.69 9.90 8.56
CA PRO A 280 18.54 10.68 9.78
C PRO A 280 17.95 12.09 9.57
N THR A 281 18.54 12.94 8.72
CA THR A 281 18.09 14.33 8.60
C THR A 281 16.71 14.39 7.93
N PHE A 282 16.44 13.51 6.98
CA PHE A 282 15.11 13.33 6.40
C PHE A 282 14.08 12.93 7.45
N SER A 283 14.43 12.05 8.40
CA SER A 283 13.57 11.64 9.51
C SER A 283 13.27 12.81 10.49
N VAL A 284 14.29 13.58 10.89
CA VAL A 284 14.13 14.74 11.77
C VAL A 284 13.28 15.84 11.11
N LEU A 285 13.56 16.17 9.84
CA LEU A 285 12.78 17.15 9.07
C LEU A 285 11.31 16.75 8.94
N ASN A 286 11.02 15.49 8.57
CA ASN A 286 9.63 15.02 8.47
C ASN A 286 8.94 14.97 9.85
N SER A 287 9.68 14.67 10.93
CA SER A 287 9.13 14.70 12.30
C SER A 287 8.72 16.10 12.73
N LEU A 288 9.58 17.12 12.51
CA LEU A 288 9.26 18.52 12.78
C LEU A 288 8.09 19.03 11.92
N ILE A 289 8.08 18.71 10.62
CA ILE A 289 6.95 19.03 9.73
C ILE A 289 5.66 18.39 10.26
N PHE A 290 5.70 17.13 10.68
CA PHE A 290 4.54 16.42 11.23
C PHE A 290 4.02 17.07 12.53
N PHE A 291 4.88 17.32 13.52
CA PHE A 291 4.44 17.93 14.78
C PHE A 291 3.85 19.33 14.58
N HIS A 292 4.47 20.17 13.73
CA HIS A 292 3.88 21.45 13.38
C HIS A 292 2.52 21.30 12.68
N GLN A 293 2.38 20.38 11.72
CA GLN A 293 1.10 20.11 11.04
C GLN A 293 0.00 19.64 12.00
N VAL A 294 0.34 18.78 12.97
CA VAL A 294 -0.59 18.34 14.04
C VAL A 294 -1.06 19.56 14.85
N ASP A 295 -0.13 20.37 15.36
CA ASP A 295 -0.46 21.54 16.19
C ASP A 295 -1.31 22.58 15.44
N ILE A 296 -0.98 22.85 14.18
CA ILE A 296 -1.73 23.75 13.31
C ILE A 296 -3.17 23.23 13.13
N VAL A 297 -3.34 21.98 12.70
CA VAL A 297 -4.68 21.42 12.45
C VAL A 297 -5.46 21.18 13.76
N GLN A 298 -4.80 20.97 14.89
CA GLN A 298 -5.45 20.89 16.20
C GLN A 298 -5.93 22.26 16.69
N HIS A 299 -5.16 23.34 16.52
CA HIS A 299 -5.63 24.70 16.82
C HIS A 299 -6.83 25.07 15.94
N LEU A 300 -6.71 24.89 14.63
CA LEU A 300 -7.74 25.28 13.66
C LEU A 300 -9.06 24.53 13.87
N GLN A 301 -9.03 23.22 14.16
CA GLN A 301 -10.26 22.44 14.34
C GLN A 301 -11.00 22.73 15.66
N VAL A 302 -10.32 23.25 16.67
CA VAL A 302 -10.92 23.63 17.97
C VAL A 302 -11.42 25.09 17.92
N ASN A 303 -10.89 25.91 17.01
CA ASN A 303 -11.29 27.30 16.81
C ASN A 303 -12.62 27.41 16.03
N GLY A 304 -13.73 27.17 16.73
CA GLY A 304 -15.10 27.29 16.19
C GLY A 304 -15.41 28.62 15.45
N PRO A 305 -14.97 29.80 15.94
CA PRO A 305 -15.06 31.05 15.19
C PRO A 305 -14.37 31.01 13.83
N PHE A 306 -13.12 30.52 13.76
CA PHE A 306 -12.37 30.36 12.52
C PHE A 306 -13.08 29.42 11.54
N LEU A 307 -13.54 28.24 12.01
CA LEU A 307 -14.29 27.31 11.17
C LEU A 307 -15.60 27.94 10.64
N LYS A 308 -16.30 28.72 11.47
CA LYS A 308 -17.54 29.39 11.08
C LYS A 308 -17.32 30.45 9.99
N GLU A 309 -16.17 31.13 9.96
CA GLU A 309 -15.83 31.99 8.83
C GLU A 309 -15.40 31.16 7.61
N LEU A 310 -14.52 30.17 7.79
CA LEU A 310 -13.95 29.36 6.70
C LEU A 310 -15.02 28.66 5.86
N PHE A 311 -16.00 28.01 6.49
CA PHE A 311 -17.11 27.40 5.77
C PHE A 311 -18.16 28.45 5.36
N GLY A 312 -18.29 29.55 6.10
CA GLY A 312 -19.12 30.71 5.74
C GLY A 312 -18.74 31.39 4.42
N ILE A 313 -17.48 31.26 3.97
CA ILE A 313 -16.99 31.71 2.65
C ILE A 313 -17.82 31.11 1.50
N PHE A 314 -18.44 29.93 1.66
CA PHE A 314 -19.20 29.30 0.58
C PHE A 314 -20.65 29.82 0.47
N GLY A 315 -21.11 30.56 1.47
CA GLY A 315 -22.44 31.18 1.47
C GLY A 315 -22.66 32.25 0.38
N PRO A 316 -23.92 32.70 0.20
CA PRO A 316 -24.31 33.64 -0.87
C PRO A 316 -23.82 35.08 -0.67
N LYS A 317 -23.22 35.39 0.49
CA LYS A 317 -22.67 36.73 0.78
C LYS A 317 -21.30 36.97 0.14
N GLU A 318 -20.51 35.91 -0.03
CA GLU A 318 -19.17 36.00 -0.60
C GLU A 318 -19.24 35.81 -2.12
N GLN A 319 -18.59 36.72 -2.85
CA GLN A 319 -18.59 36.79 -4.31
C GLN A 319 -17.17 36.62 -4.89
N ASN A 320 -16.14 36.65 -4.05
CA ASN A 320 -14.77 36.44 -4.47
C ASN A 320 -14.50 34.95 -4.77
N LEU A 321 -14.55 34.60 -6.05
CA LEU A 321 -14.25 33.24 -6.54
C LEU A 321 -12.82 32.78 -6.23
N LEU A 322 -11.84 33.70 -6.18
CA LEU A 322 -10.47 33.35 -5.81
C LEU A 322 -10.38 32.97 -4.33
N ARG A 323 -11.06 33.71 -3.43
CA ARG A 323 -11.15 33.35 -2.01
C ARG A 323 -11.86 31.99 -1.81
N LYS A 324 -12.93 31.73 -2.57
CA LYS A 324 -13.62 30.42 -2.57
C LYS A 324 -12.69 29.29 -3.05
N LYS A 325 -11.92 29.50 -4.12
CA LYS A 325 -10.89 28.54 -4.59
C LYS A 325 -9.82 28.29 -3.54
N ASP A 326 -9.23 29.33 -2.97
CA ASP A 326 -8.16 29.20 -1.97
C ASP A 326 -8.68 28.55 -0.67
N ALA A 327 -9.95 28.75 -0.30
CA ALA A 327 -10.60 28.03 0.79
C ALA A 327 -10.77 26.52 0.53
N VAL A 328 -11.12 26.10 -0.70
CA VAL A 328 -11.14 24.67 -1.07
C VAL A 328 -9.74 24.06 -0.93
N LEU A 329 -8.71 24.74 -1.45
CA LEU A 329 -7.32 24.28 -1.37
C LEU A 329 -6.81 24.19 0.09
N PHE A 330 -7.20 25.13 0.94
CA PHE A 330 -6.87 25.10 2.37
C PHE A 330 -7.55 23.91 3.08
N ILE A 331 -8.82 23.64 2.80
CA ILE A 331 -9.55 22.49 3.34
C ILE A 331 -8.95 21.16 2.83
N GLN A 332 -8.56 21.08 1.55
CA GLN A 332 -7.83 19.95 0.98
C GLN A 332 -6.52 19.68 1.72
N GLN A 333 -5.74 20.72 2.03
CA GLN A 333 -4.50 20.59 2.81
C GLN A 333 -4.77 20.07 4.23
N CYS A 334 -5.81 20.55 4.91
CA CYS A 334 -6.23 20.01 6.20
C CYS A 334 -6.63 18.53 6.11
N CYS A 335 -7.38 18.12 5.07
CA CYS A 335 -7.75 16.73 4.83
C CYS A 335 -6.56 15.82 4.45
N ALA A 336 -5.54 16.37 3.78
CA ALA A 336 -4.29 15.66 3.51
C ALA A 336 -3.50 15.40 4.80
N ILE A 337 -3.37 16.42 5.67
CA ILE A 337 -2.76 16.27 7.01
C ILE A 337 -3.59 15.30 7.87
N ALA A 338 -4.93 15.28 7.74
CA ALA A 338 -5.79 14.37 8.48
C ALA A 338 -5.41 12.88 8.32
N LYS A 339 -4.80 12.50 7.19
CA LYS A 339 -4.37 11.11 6.92
C LYS A 339 -3.26 10.64 7.87
N SER A 340 -2.36 11.52 8.31
CA SER A 340 -1.31 11.21 9.29
C SER A 340 -1.73 11.36 10.75
N LEU A 341 -2.86 12.01 11.04
CA LEU A 341 -3.40 12.12 12.40
C LEU A 341 -3.84 10.74 12.96
N GLN A 342 -3.73 10.61 14.29
CA GLN A 342 -4.32 9.49 15.02
C GLN A 342 -5.85 9.45 14.83
N ALA A 343 -6.44 8.25 14.90
CA ALA A 343 -7.85 8.02 14.54
C ALA A 343 -8.84 8.97 15.26
N ASN A 344 -8.64 9.23 16.55
CA ASN A 344 -9.50 10.13 17.32
C ASN A 344 -9.42 11.59 16.84
N GLY A 345 -8.20 12.10 16.59
CA GLY A 345 -7.99 13.47 16.09
C GLY A 345 -8.45 13.64 14.65
N ARG A 346 -8.31 12.61 13.81
CA ARG A 346 -8.93 12.58 12.47
C ARG A 346 -10.46 12.64 12.56
N ALA A 347 -11.07 11.85 13.45
CA ALA A 347 -12.52 11.84 13.61
C ALA A 347 -13.08 13.18 14.11
N GLN A 348 -12.42 13.81 15.09
CA GLN A 348 -12.78 15.14 15.59
C GLN A 348 -12.69 16.21 14.48
N LEU A 349 -11.63 16.22 13.69
CA LEU A 349 -11.46 17.13 12.56
C LEU A 349 -12.62 17.02 11.56
N TYR A 350 -12.94 15.80 11.10
CA TYR A 350 -14.01 15.60 10.13
C TYR A 350 -15.40 15.90 10.71
N GLN A 351 -15.68 15.55 11.97
CA GLN A 351 -16.94 15.93 12.65
C GLN A 351 -17.10 17.45 12.75
N ASN A 352 -16.03 18.18 13.08
CA ASN A 352 -16.05 19.64 13.15
C ASN A 352 -16.19 20.28 11.77
N PHE A 353 -15.49 19.78 10.75
CA PHE A 353 -15.64 20.25 9.37
C PHE A 353 -17.06 20.00 8.83
N ILE A 354 -17.63 18.81 9.07
CA ILE A 354 -19.01 18.46 8.65
C ILE A 354 -20.05 19.33 9.34
N SER A 355 -19.94 19.52 10.67
CA SER A 355 -20.89 20.36 11.42
C SER A 355 -20.85 21.85 11.05
N HIS A 356 -19.75 22.31 10.45
CA HIS A 356 -19.61 23.67 9.94
C HIS A 356 -19.93 23.87 8.44
N GLY A 357 -20.01 22.80 7.62
CA GLY A 357 -20.46 22.89 6.22
C GLY A 357 -19.62 22.17 5.15
N LEU A 358 -18.70 21.27 5.50
CA LEU A 358 -17.79 20.59 4.54
C LEU A 358 -18.47 20.01 3.29
N LEU A 359 -19.68 19.48 3.43
CA LEU A 359 -20.38 18.79 2.35
C LEU A 359 -20.98 19.77 1.33
N GLU A 360 -21.21 21.02 1.72
CA GLU A 360 -21.55 22.13 0.82
C GLU A 360 -20.31 22.58 0.04
N VAL A 361 -19.14 22.57 0.68
CA VAL A 361 -17.84 22.83 0.03
C VAL A 361 -17.51 21.77 -1.02
N ILE A 362 -17.70 20.49 -0.70
CA ILE A 362 -17.53 19.38 -1.66
C ILE A 362 -18.46 19.58 -2.86
N GLN A 363 -19.75 19.86 -2.63
CA GLN A 363 -20.71 20.10 -3.71
C GLN A 363 -20.39 21.33 -4.57
N PHE A 364 -19.84 22.39 -3.98
CA PHE A 364 -19.35 23.57 -4.72
C PHE A 364 -18.09 23.23 -5.53
N ALA A 365 -17.09 22.65 -4.88
CA ALA A 365 -15.76 22.41 -5.44
C ALA A 365 -15.81 21.46 -6.64
N LEU A 366 -16.57 20.38 -6.52
CA LEU A 366 -16.75 19.41 -7.60
C LEU A 366 -17.47 20.01 -8.83
N LYS A 367 -18.39 20.96 -8.64
CA LYS A 367 -19.14 21.62 -9.74
C LYS A 367 -18.40 22.83 -10.34
N HIS A 368 -17.14 23.04 -9.95
CA HIS A 368 -16.38 24.23 -10.33
C HIS A 368 -15.73 24.11 -11.73
N GLN A 369 -15.67 25.21 -12.49
CA GLN A 369 -15.16 25.20 -13.87
C GLN A 369 -13.64 24.93 -13.94
N ASP A 370 -12.87 25.45 -12.99
CA ASP A 370 -11.45 25.16 -12.84
C ASP A 370 -11.22 23.74 -12.31
N ALA A 371 -10.55 22.90 -13.13
CA ALA A 371 -10.25 21.50 -12.81
C ALA A 371 -9.41 21.35 -11.52
N ALA A 372 -8.53 22.30 -11.19
CA ALA A 372 -7.75 22.23 -9.95
C ALA A 372 -8.63 22.31 -8.69
N VAL A 373 -9.79 22.98 -8.78
CA VAL A 373 -10.79 23.04 -7.69
C VAL A 373 -11.61 21.75 -7.63
N ARG A 374 -11.91 21.12 -8.78
CA ARG A 374 -12.57 19.81 -8.82
C ARG A 374 -11.69 18.71 -8.24
N VAL A 375 -10.41 18.64 -8.63
CA VAL A 375 -9.40 17.72 -8.06
C VAL A 375 -9.34 17.89 -6.53
N ALA A 376 -9.24 19.13 -6.05
CA ALA A 376 -9.21 19.40 -4.60
C ALA A 376 -10.52 18.99 -3.89
N GLY A 377 -11.68 19.23 -4.50
CA GLY A 377 -12.99 18.75 -4.01
C GLY A 377 -13.09 17.23 -3.95
N THR A 378 -12.53 16.54 -4.94
CA THR A 378 -12.45 15.07 -4.99
C THR A 378 -11.49 14.53 -3.93
N ASP A 379 -10.31 15.12 -3.76
CA ASP A 379 -9.37 14.74 -2.70
C ASP A 379 -10.01 14.86 -1.31
N ILE A 380 -10.74 15.95 -1.04
CA ILE A 380 -11.49 16.13 0.22
C ILE A 380 -12.53 14.99 0.38
N LEU A 381 -13.31 14.70 -0.67
CA LEU A 381 -14.34 13.67 -0.63
C LEU A 381 -13.76 12.27 -0.43
N VAL A 382 -12.76 11.88 -1.21
CA VAL A 382 -12.08 10.58 -1.10
C VAL A 382 -11.48 10.43 0.30
N SER A 383 -10.83 11.48 0.82
CA SER A 383 -10.26 11.47 2.18
C SER A 383 -11.30 11.35 3.29
N LEU A 384 -12.55 11.77 3.04
CA LEU A 384 -13.68 11.60 3.95
C LEU A 384 -14.31 10.19 3.82
N ILE A 385 -14.44 9.65 2.61
CA ILE A 385 -14.91 8.28 2.36
C ILE A 385 -13.92 7.25 2.94
N ASP A 386 -12.61 7.46 2.72
CA ASP A 386 -11.49 6.70 3.32
C ASP A 386 -11.55 6.69 4.85
N HIS A 387 -12.11 7.76 5.45
CA HIS A 387 -12.25 7.87 6.90
C HIS A 387 -13.48 7.15 7.42
N ASP A 388 -14.67 7.47 6.88
CA ASP A 388 -15.95 6.90 7.32
C ASP A 388 -17.02 7.00 6.22
N ALA A 389 -17.07 5.98 5.35
CA ALA A 389 -18.12 5.85 4.34
C ALA A 389 -19.55 5.71 4.92
N LEU A 390 -19.71 5.24 6.17
CA LEU A 390 -21.03 5.17 6.83
C LEU A 390 -21.52 6.57 7.19
N MET A 391 -20.66 7.43 7.73
CA MET A 391 -20.97 8.83 8.01
C MET A 391 -21.42 9.57 6.74
N VAL A 392 -20.76 9.31 5.61
CA VAL A 392 -21.16 9.87 4.30
C VAL A 392 -22.52 9.32 3.85
N ARG A 393 -22.76 8.01 3.92
CA ARG A 393 -24.08 7.40 3.63
C ARG A 393 -25.19 8.02 4.49
N SER A 394 -24.96 8.20 5.79
CA SER A 394 -25.93 8.80 6.71
C SER A 394 -26.31 10.22 6.32
N TYR A 395 -25.35 11.03 5.85
CA TYR A 395 -25.64 12.36 5.30
C TYR A 395 -26.42 12.29 3.99
N ILE A 396 -26.09 11.37 3.08
CA ILE A 396 -26.82 11.22 1.81
C ILE A 396 -28.27 10.78 2.07
N PHE A 397 -28.50 9.85 3.00
CA PHE A 397 -29.83 9.44 3.42
C PHE A 397 -30.62 10.60 4.06
N LYS A 398 -29.96 11.44 4.88
CA LYS A 398 -30.55 12.69 5.38
C LYS A 398 -30.92 13.64 4.24
N ALA A 399 -30.05 13.84 3.25
CA ALA A 399 -30.29 14.70 2.10
C ALA A 399 -31.53 14.27 1.30
N ILE A 400 -31.72 12.96 1.12
CA ILE A 400 -32.92 12.36 0.50
C ILE A 400 -34.18 12.64 1.33
N GLN A 401 -34.13 12.46 2.66
CA GLN A 401 -35.27 12.76 3.55
C GLN A 401 -35.66 14.25 3.52
N GLU A 402 -34.67 15.15 3.44
CA GLU A 402 -34.88 16.60 3.32
C GLU A 402 -35.29 17.03 1.89
N LYS A 403 -35.48 16.08 0.96
CA LYS A 403 -35.78 16.30 -0.48
C LYS A 403 -34.79 17.23 -1.18
N SER A 404 -33.55 17.23 -0.68
CA SER A 404 -32.41 17.88 -1.30
C SER A 404 -31.69 16.92 -2.22
N LYS A 405 -30.87 17.43 -3.14
CA LYS A 405 -30.12 16.61 -4.08
C LYS A 405 -29.05 15.77 -3.35
N PRO A 406 -29.09 14.42 -3.44
CA PRO A 406 -28.11 13.59 -2.75
C PRO A 406 -26.70 13.75 -3.35
N LEU A 407 -25.68 13.40 -2.56
CA LEU A 407 -24.31 13.40 -3.07
C LEU A 407 -24.13 12.36 -4.17
N THR A 408 -24.79 11.20 -4.11
CA THR A 408 -24.77 10.17 -5.18
C THR A 408 -25.13 10.76 -6.54
N ASP A 409 -26.25 11.48 -6.66
CA ASP A 409 -26.66 12.17 -7.89
C ASP A 409 -25.60 13.18 -8.36
N THR A 410 -24.95 13.88 -7.43
CA THR A 410 -23.85 14.79 -7.78
C THR A 410 -22.63 14.02 -8.31
N LEU A 411 -22.23 12.90 -7.70
CA LEU A 411 -21.12 12.06 -8.19
C LEU A 411 -21.43 11.42 -9.54
N ILE A 412 -22.69 11.03 -9.79
CA ILE A 412 -23.14 10.51 -11.07
C ILE A 412 -22.97 11.58 -12.15
N GLU A 413 -23.53 12.78 -11.96
CA GLU A 413 -23.39 13.88 -12.94
C GLU A 413 -21.94 14.19 -13.27
N LEU A 414 -21.07 14.21 -12.25
CA LEU A 414 -19.63 14.45 -12.42
C LEU A 414 -18.95 13.32 -13.19
N LEU A 415 -19.24 12.05 -12.86
CA LEU A 415 -18.74 10.90 -13.61
C LEU A 415 -19.09 11.02 -15.11
N LEU A 416 -20.31 11.45 -15.43
CA LEU A 416 -20.77 11.60 -16.80
C LEU A 416 -20.08 12.78 -17.53
N ILE A 417 -19.99 13.97 -16.92
CA ILE A 417 -19.51 15.19 -17.59
C ILE A 417 -18.00 15.49 -17.45
N GLU A 418 -17.29 14.84 -16.53
CA GLU A 418 -15.88 15.17 -16.27
C GLU A 418 -14.97 14.80 -17.45
N VAL A 419 -14.00 15.66 -17.71
CA VAL A 419 -12.98 15.53 -18.76
C VAL A 419 -11.68 14.92 -18.21
N ASP A 420 -11.34 15.22 -16.95
CA ASP A 420 -10.18 14.63 -16.28
C ASP A 420 -10.39 13.14 -15.96
N LEU A 421 -9.54 12.28 -16.51
CA LEU A 421 -9.67 10.83 -16.37
C LEU A 421 -9.37 10.33 -14.95
N GLY A 422 -8.53 11.05 -14.18
CA GLY A 422 -8.22 10.72 -12.79
C GLY A 422 -9.39 11.03 -11.87
N VAL A 423 -9.99 12.21 -12.01
CA VAL A 423 -11.23 12.59 -11.30
C VAL A 423 -12.37 11.65 -11.69
N LYS A 424 -12.53 11.32 -12.98
CA LYS A 424 -13.56 10.37 -13.46
C LYS A 424 -13.42 9.00 -12.78
N ALA A 425 -12.19 8.46 -12.68
CA ALA A 425 -11.94 7.21 -11.97
C ALA A 425 -12.27 7.31 -10.47
N GLN A 426 -11.84 8.38 -9.80
CA GLN A 426 -12.15 8.63 -8.39
C GLN A 426 -13.67 8.77 -8.12
N MET A 427 -14.45 9.35 -9.05
CA MET A 427 -15.92 9.37 -8.95
C MET A 427 -16.51 7.96 -9.05
N ALA A 428 -16.04 7.12 -9.97
CA ALA A 428 -16.50 5.74 -10.12
C ALA A 428 -16.17 4.88 -8.88
N ASP A 429 -14.97 5.03 -8.33
CA ASP A 429 -14.57 4.36 -7.09
C ASP A 429 -15.36 4.86 -5.87
N ALA A 430 -15.57 6.17 -5.75
CA ALA A 430 -16.43 6.73 -4.70
C ALA A 430 -17.86 6.19 -4.75
N ILE A 431 -18.45 6.03 -5.95
CA ILE A 431 -19.78 5.41 -6.13
C ILE A 431 -19.77 3.95 -5.70
N LYS A 432 -18.76 3.16 -6.08
CA LYS A 432 -18.62 1.75 -5.65
C LYS A 432 -18.51 1.64 -4.12
N VAL A 433 -17.61 2.40 -3.48
CA VAL A 433 -17.42 2.38 -2.02
C VAL A 433 -18.65 2.91 -1.28
N LEU A 434 -19.36 3.92 -1.80
CA LEU A 434 -20.59 4.42 -1.18
C LEU A 434 -21.78 3.46 -1.31
N LEU A 435 -21.75 2.49 -2.23
CA LEU A 435 -22.84 1.50 -2.38
C LEU A 435 -22.52 0.11 -1.82
N ASP A 436 -21.24 -0.25 -1.60
CA ASP A 436 -20.84 -1.57 -1.06
C ASP A 436 -21.58 -1.95 0.25
N PRO A 437 -22.44 -2.98 0.27
CA PRO A 437 -23.08 -3.45 1.51
C PRO A 437 -22.06 -3.81 2.59
N ASN A 438 -20.87 -4.26 2.17
CA ASN A 438 -19.80 -4.77 3.02
C ASN A 438 -18.78 -3.72 3.46
N ALA A 439 -18.94 -2.43 3.11
CA ALA A 439 -18.03 -1.35 3.55
C ALA A 439 -17.81 -1.33 5.09
N ASN A 440 -18.86 -1.71 5.83
CA ASN A 440 -18.87 -1.80 7.30
C ASN A 440 -17.86 -2.84 7.85
N SER A 441 -17.52 -3.85 7.05
CA SER A 441 -16.75 -5.03 7.48
C SER A 441 -15.31 -4.69 7.88
N ALA A 442 -14.67 -3.72 7.21
CA ALA A 442 -13.30 -3.31 7.48
C ALA A 442 -13.18 -2.57 8.83
N SER A 443 -14.09 -1.64 9.10
CA SER A 443 -14.14 -0.88 10.36
C SER A 443 -14.44 -1.78 11.56
N ILE A 444 -15.37 -2.73 11.40
CA ILE A 444 -15.68 -3.73 12.43
C ILE A 444 -14.50 -4.70 12.64
N GLU A 445 -13.77 -5.08 11.58
CA GLU A 445 -12.56 -5.91 11.67
C GLU A 445 -11.33 -5.17 12.24
N ALA A 446 -11.38 -3.84 12.33
CA ALA A 446 -10.41 -3.06 13.10
C ALA A 446 -10.70 -3.16 14.62
N LEU A 447 -11.95 -2.95 15.04
CA LEU A 447 -12.35 -3.08 16.45
C LEU A 447 -12.28 -4.53 16.96
N GLY A 448 -12.65 -5.51 16.14
CA GLY A 448 -12.73 -6.92 16.52
C GLY A 448 -11.40 -7.55 16.98
N ARG A 449 -10.26 -6.88 16.74
CA ARG A 449 -8.91 -7.38 17.12
C ARG A 449 -8.67 -7.40 18.64
N THR A 450 -9.52 -6.74 19.43
CA THR A 450 -9.45 -6.79 20.90
C THR A 450 -10.27 -7.94 21.50
N ASN A 451 -11.30 -8.44 20.79
CA ASN A 451 -12.23 -9.48 21.26
C ASN A 451 -12.61 -10.47 20.14
N SER A 452 -11.60 -11.18 19.64
CA SER A 452 -11.68 -12.13 18.50
C SER A 452 -12.87 -13.10 18.55
N ASP A 453 -13.02 -13.83 19.65
CA ASP A 453 -13.72 -15.12 19.63
C ASP A 453 -15.24 -15.02 19.81
N PHE A 454 -15.74 -13.86 20.23
CA PHE A 454 -17.18 -13.60 20.37
C PHE A 454 -17.80 -13.15 19.03
N LEU A 455 -17.16 -12.18 18.35
CA LEU A 455 -17.69 -11.61 17.11
C LEU A 455 -17.65 -12.59 15.93
N ALA A 456 -16.67 -13.50 15.90
CA ALA A 456 -16.50 -14.47 14.83
C ALA A 456 -17.73 -15.38 14.61
N LYS A 457 -18.47 -15.71 15.69
CA LYS A 457 -19.72 -16.50 15.60
C LYS A 457 -20.94 -15.67 15.17
N MET A 458 -20.94 -14.37 15.46
CA MET A 458 -22.03 -13.46 15.07
C MET A 458 -21.95 -13.06 13.59
N ARG A 459 -20.77 -13.16 12.98
CA ARG A 459 -20.44 -12.69 11.62
C ARG A 459 -21.17 -13.41 10.47
N GLY A 460 -21.83 -14.54 10.74
CA GLY A 460 -22.67 -15.27 9.78
C GLY A 460 -24.17 -15.23 10.07
N GLN A 461 -24.61 -14.44 11.07
CA GLN A 461 -26.01 -14.35 11.50
C GLN A 461 -26.43 -12.92 11.89
N LEU A 462 -25.63 -11.90 11.58
CA LEU A 462 -26.03 -10.51 11.73
C LEU A 462 -26.69 -10.06 10.43
N PRO A 463 -27.99 -9.66 10.43
CA PRO A 463 -28.61 -9.08 9.25
C PRO A 463 -27.85 -7.83 8.80
N SER A 464 -27.99 -7.50 7.51
CA SER A 464 -27.60 -6.19 7.01
C SER A 464 -28.27 -5.09 7.86
N ILE A 465 -27.55 -4.00 8.11
CA ILE A 465 -28.10 -2.86 8.85
C ILE A 465 -29.23 -2.28 7.98
N PRO A 466 -30.51 -2.24 8.41
CA PRO A 466 -31.65 -1.96 7.51
C PRO A 466 -31.59 -0.64 6.74
N GLN A 467 -30.83 0.33 7.24
CA GLN A 467 -30.55 1.60 6.55
C GLN A 467 -29.68 1.41 5.28
N THR A 468 -28.84 0.37 5.22
CA THR A 468 -27.98 0.06 4.07
C THR A 468 -28.80 -0.49 2.89
N ASP A 469 -29.69 -1.46 3.14
CA ASP A 469 -30.59 -1.97 2.10
C ASP A 469 -31.57 -0.91 1.62
N SER A 470 -32.16 -0.12 2.53
CA SER A 470 -33.01 1.01 2.15
C SER A 470 -32.25 2.05 1.31
N PHE A 471 -30.99 2.33 1.65
CA PHE A 471 -30.13 3.23 0.87
C PHE A 471 -29.83 2.70 -0.54
N ILE A 472 -29.50 1.41 -0.66
CA ILE A 472 -29.23 0.77 -1.96
C ILE A 472 -30.52 0.64 -2.79
N GLN A 473 -31.67 0.38 -2.16
CA GLN A 473 -32.97 0.34 -2.85
C GLN A 473 -33.31 1.72 -3.44
N ASN A 474 -33.26 2.79 -2.63
CA ASN A 474 -33.48 4.17 -3.10
C ASN A 474 -32.53 4.55 -4.26
N PHE A 475 -31.28 4.05 -4.24
CA PHE A 475 -30.35 4.22 -5.35
C PHE A 475 -30.85 3.52 -6.63
N TYR A 476 -31.37 2.29 -6.56
CA TYR A 476 -31.93 1.61 -7.74
C TYR A 476 -33.20 2.27 -8.27
N ASP A 477 -34.06 2.77 -7.37
CA ASP A 477 -35.35 3.37 -7.73
C ASP A 477 -35.18 4.69 -8.50
N GLU A 478 -34.24 5.56 -8.08
CA GLU A 478 -34.03 6.89 -8.69
C GLU A 478 -32.67 7.10 -9.40
N SER A 479 -31.56 6.66 -8.79
CA SER A 479 -30.21 7.07 -9.20
C SER A 479 -29.59 6.16 -10.28
N ALA A 480 -29.85 4.85 -10.23
CA ALA A 480 -29.23 3.87 -11.11
C ALA A 480 -29.55 4.10 -12.60
N ARG A 481 -30.80 4.50 -12.91
CA ARG A 481 -31.21 4.88 -14.28
C ARG A 481 -30.37 6.05 -14.81
N LYS A 482 -30.14 7.09 -13.99
CA LYS A 482 -29.30 8.25 -14.34
C LYS A 482 -27.85 7.84 -14.61
N LEU A 483 -27.30 6.96 -13.78
CA LEU A 483 -25.91 6.47 -13.90
C LEU A 483 -25.68 5.71 -15.22
N PHE A 484 -26.60 4.84 -15.61
CA PHE A 484 -26.44 3.99 -16.80
C PHE A 484 -27.18 4.50 -18.04
N GLN A 485 -27.79 5.69 -17.99
CA GLN A 485 -28.40 6.33 -19.15
C GLN A 485 -27.46 6.37 -20.38
N PRO A 486 -26.15 6.70 -20.26
CA PRO A 486 -25.25 6.70 -21.43
C PRO A 486 -25.04 5.32 -22.07
N LEU A 487 -25.17 4.22 -21.31
CA LEU A 487 -25.17 2.86 -21.87
C LEU A 487 -26.49 2.58 -22.59
N LYS A 488 -27.62 3.03 -22.04
CA LYS A 488 -28.93 2.89 -22.67
C LYS A 488 -29.03 3.70 -23.96
N ASP A 489 -28.44 4.89 -24.01
CA ASP A 489 -28.37 5.78 -25.17
C ASP A 489 -27.54 5.23 -26.35
N LEU A 490 -26.89 4.07 -26.19
CA LEU A 490 -26.33 3.29 -27.30
C LEU A 490 -27.40 2.55 -28.13
N GLU A 491 -28.66 2.55 -27.68
CA GLU A 491 -29.80 2.03 -28.44
C GLU A 491 -30.02 2.83 -29.73
N GLY A 492 -29.78 2.20 -30.87
CA GLY A 492 -29.89 2.83 -32.19
C GLY A 492 -28.63 3.54 -32.68
N ARG A 493 -27.51 3.54 -31.93
CA ARG A 493 -26.21 4.03 -32.43
C ARG A 493 -25.67 3.05 -33.48
N GLU A 494 -25.43 3.54 -34.70
CA GLU A 494 -25.07 2.72 -35.87
C GLU A 494 -23.61 2.21 -35.86
N SER A 495 -22.71 2.88 -35.15
CA SER A 495 -21.29 2.51 -35.06
C SER A 495 -20.69 2.88 -33.70
N MET A 496 -19.65 2.14 -33.31
CA MET A 496 -18.82 2.40 -32.12
C MET A 496 -17.38 2.81 -32.50
N GLU A 497 -17.12 3.08 -33.79
CA GLU A 497 -15.80 3.47 -34.31
C GLU A 497 -15.41 4.92 -34.00
N ASP A 498 -16.38 5.77 -33.70
CA ASP A 498 -16.23 7.22 -33.49
C ASP A 498 -16.19 7.64 -32.00
N LEU A 499 -16.14 6.67 -31.08
CA LEU A 499 -16.08 6.91 -29.63
C LEU A 499 -14.81 7.68 -29.23
N THR A 500 -14.97 8.81 -28.56
CA THR A 500 -13.86 9.58 -28.00
C THR A 500 -13.20 8.86 -26.82
N MET A 501 -11.92 9.17 -26.53
CA MET A 501 -11.21 8.65 -25.35
C MET A 501 -11.98 8.87 -24.03
N GLN A 502 -12.76 9.95 -23.94
CA GLN A 502 -13.59 10.28 -22.78
C GLN A 502 -14.83 9.37 -22.67
N GLU A 503 -15.52 9.11 -23.79
CA GLU A 503 -16.60 8.10 -23.86
C GLU A 503 -16.06 6.70 -23.56
N VAL A 504 -14.94 6.30 -24.18
CA VAL A 504 -14.30 4.99 -23.95
C VAL A 504 -13.97 4.79 -22.48
N SER A 505 -13.40 5.80 -21.83
CA SER A 505 -13.14 5.78 -20.39
C SER A 505 -14.44 5.73 -19.56
N LEU A 506 -15.45 6.53 -19.89
CA LEU A 506 -16.75 6.51 -19.21
C LEU A 506 -17.40 5.12 -19.30
N TYR A 507 -17.46 4.54 -20.50
CA TYR A 507 -18.06 3.22 -20.72
C TYR A 507 -17.31 2.12 -19.99
N ALA A 508 -15.97 2.16 -19.94
CA ALA A 508 -15.19 1.23 -19.13
C ALA A 508 -15.59 1.32 -17.64
N HIS A 509 -15.66 2.53 -17.07
CA HIS A 509 -16.08 2.73 -15.68
C HIS A 509 -17.53 2.28 -15.43
N LEU A 510 -18.48 2.57 -16.32
CA LEU A 510 -19.87 2.12 -16.17
C LEU A 510 -19.98 0.58 -16.19
N VAL A 511 -19.26 -0.09 -17.10
CA VAL A 511 -19.22 -1.56 -17.14
C VAL A 511 -18.55 -2.16 -15.90
N GLU A 512 -17.50 -1.51 -15.37
CA GLU A 512 -16.90 -1.89 -14.07
C GLU A 512 -17.88 -1.77 -12.90
N VAL A 513 -18.67 -0.69 -12.84
CA VAL A 513 -19.69 -0.49 -11.79
C VAL A 513 -20.80 -1.53 -11.93
N LEU A 514 -21.22 -1.90 -13.14
CA LEU A 514 -22.12 -3.05 -13.36
C LEU A 514 -21.51 -4.36 -12.85
N CYS A 515 -20.24 -4.65 -13.17
CA CYS A 515 -19.53 -5.83 -12.66
C CYS A 515 -19.49 -5.88 -11.13
N PHE A 516 -19.36 -4.72 -10.48
CA PHE A 516 -19.40 -4.58 -9.03
C PHE A 516 -20.82 -4.79 -8.47
N PHE A 517 -21.84 -4.18 -9.08
CA PHE A 517 -23.25 -4.35 -8.67
C PHE A 517 -23.72 -5.81 -8.77
N ILE A 518 -23.39 -6.52 -9.85
CA ILE A 518 -23.68 -7.96 -9.99
C ILE A 518 -23.12 -8.78 -8.81
N ARG A 519 -21.93 -8.41 -8.32
CA ARG A 519 -21.23 -9.14 -7.24
C ARG A 519 -21.71 -8.80 -5.83
N GLN A 520 -22.38 -7.67 -5.63
CA GLN A 520 -22.69 -7.13 -4.31
C GLN A 520 -24.20 -6.94 -4.04
N HIS A 521 -25.03 -6.72 -5.07
CA HIS A 521 -26.43 -6.29 -4.90
C HIS A 521 -27.47 -7.36 -5.28
N SER A 522 -27.04 -8.60 -5.54
CA SER A 522 -27.87 -9.79 -5.73
C SER A 522 -29.09 -9.55 -6.66
N PHE A 523 -30.31 -9.75 -6.17
CA PHE A 523 -31.54 -9.63 -6.96
C PHE A 523 -31.79 -8.20 -7.49
N ARG A 524 -31.32 -7.16 -6.81
CA ARG A 524 -31.54 -5.75 -7.22
C ARG A 524 -30.77 -5.42 -8.50
N SER A 525 -29.50 -5.83 -8.58
CA SER A 525 -28.70 -5.74 -9.80
C SER A 525 -29.29 -6.58 -10.94
N LYS A 526 -29.74 -7.80 -10.64
CA LYS A 526 -30.39 -8.70 -11.60
C LYS A 526 -31.62 -8.05 -12.24
N TYR A 527 -32.58 -7.61 -11.42
CA TYR A 527 -33.81 -6.99 -11.90
C TYR A 527 -33.53 -5.72 -12.74
N PHE A 528 -32.62 -4.87 -12.30
CA PHE A 528 -32.25 -3.64 -12.99
C PHE A 528 -31.58 -3.91 -14.36
N ILE A 529 -30.60 -4.82 -14.43
CA ILE A 529 -29.89 -5.16 -15.68
C ILE A 529 -30.84 -5.81 -16.70
N LEU A 530 -31.76 -6.66 -16.22
CA LEU A 530 -32.77 -7.30 -17.06
C LEU A 530 -33.77 -6.27 -17.62
N SER A 531 -34.34 -5.41 -16.76
CA SER A 531 -35.40 -4.46 -17.13
C SER A 531 -34.91 -3.27 -17.97
N GLU A 532 -33.66 -2.82 -17.80
CA GLU A 532 -33.05 -1.77 -18.61
C GLU A 532 -32.28 -2.31 -19.84
N GLY A 533 -32.30 -3.62 -20.08
CA GLY A 533 -31.71 -4.25 -21.28
C GLY A 533 -30.18 -4.16 -21.38
N LEU A 534 -29.48 -3.81 -20.30
CA LEU A 534 -28.10 -3.32 -20.35
C LEU A 534 -27.09 -4.34 -20.88
N ALA A 535 -27.34 -5.64 -20.73
CA ALA A 535 -26.45 -6.68 -21.29
C ALA A 535 -26.25 -6.51 -22.81
N ALA A 536 -27.29 -6.16 -23.57
CA ALA A 536 -27.18 -5.92 -25.01
C ALA A 536 -26.37 -4.66 -25.34
N ARG A 537 -26.41 -3.63 -24.47
CA ARG A 537 -25.61 -2.41 -24.60
C ARG A 537 -24.12 -2.68 -24.34
N VAL A 538 -23.80 -3.49 -23.33
CA VAL A 538 -22.42 -3.93 -23.06
C VAL A 538 -21.87 -4.81 -24.19
N ALA A 539 -22.72 -5.59 -24.89
CA ALA A 539 -22.30 -6.33 -26.08
C ALA A 539 -21.92 -5.42 -27.25
N GLN A 540 -22.69 -4.34 -27.52
CA GLN A 540 -22.36 -3.40 -28.61
C GLN A 540 -21.00 -2.72 -28.42
N LEU A 541 -20.58 -2.45 -27.17
CA LEU A 541 -19.26 -1.90 -26.87
C LEU A 541 -18.09 -2.80 -27.32
N MET A 542 -18.34 -4.09 -27.62
CA MET A 542 -17.33 -4.97 -28.22
C MET A 542 -16.96 -4.58 -29.66
N GLU A 543 -17.75 -3.74 -30.32
CA GLU A 543 -17.54 -3.34 -31.71
C GLU A 543 -16.61 -2.12 -31.87
N CYS A 544 -16.32 -1.38 -30.80
CA CYS A 544 -15.37 -0.26 -30.83
C CYS A 544 -13.94 -0.72 -31.26
N PRO A 545 -13.05 0.16 -31.72
CA PRO A 545 -11.66 -0.20 -32.00
C PRO A 545 -10.86 -0.52 -30.73
N GLU A 546 -11.23 0.09 -29.60
CA GLU A 546 -10.42 0.11 -28.38
C GLU A 546 -10.37 -1.22 -27.63
N LYS A 547 -9.21 -1.89 -27.71
CA LYS A 547 -8.90 -3.19 -27.09
C LYS A 547 -9.30 -3.26 -25.61
N HIS A 548 -9.01 -2.20 -24.84
CA HIS A 548 -9.30 -2.12 -23.41
C HIS A 548 -10.81 -2.17 -23.09
N LEU A 549 -11.64 -1.52 -23.91
CA LEU A 549 -13.09 -1.49 -23.69
C LEU A 549 -13.73 -2.84 -24.08
N LYS A 550 -13.26 -3.48 -25.15
CA LYS A 550 -13.62 -4.87 -25.49
C LYS A 550 -13.29 -5.84 -24.33
N LEU A 551 -12.11 -5.73 -23.72
CA LEU A 551 -11.71 -6.56 -22.57
C LEU A 551 -12.60 -6.31 -21.34
N THR A 552 -12.99 -5.06 -21.09
CA THR A 552 -13.91 -4.70 -19.99
C THR A 552 -15.32 -5.24 -20.26
N ALA A 553 -15.80 -5.23 -21.51
CA ALA A 553 -17.06 -5.88 -21.88
C ALA A 553 -16.99 -7.42 -21.73
N LEU A 554 -15.90 -8.07 -22.15
CA LEU A 554 -15.70 -9.52 -21.96
C LEU A 554 -15.70 -9.89 -20.45
N LYS A 555 -15.03 -9.07 -19.62
CA LYS A 555 -15.00 -9.17 -18.15
C LYS A 555 -16.40 -9.08 -17.52
N TYR A 556 -17.33 -8.32 -18.12
CA TYR A 556 -18.74 -8.29 -17.71
C TYR A 556 -19.44 -9.62 -18.00
N PHE A 557 -19.42 -10.12 -19.24
CA PHE A 557 -20.07 -11.41 -19.57
C PHE A 557 -19.47 -12.56 -18.76
N ARG A 558 -18.15 -12.57 -18.58
CA ARG A 558 -17.42 -13.53 -17.74
C ARG A 558 -17.78 -13.45 -16.26
N THR A 559 -18.17 -12.27 -15.77
CA THR A 559 -18.73 -12.08 -14.42
C THR A 559 -20.15 -12.62 -14.35
N VAL A 560 -21.05 -12.18 -15.24
CA VAL A 560 -22.48 -12.58 -15.25
C VAL A 560 -22.64 -14.10 -15.33
N ILE A 561 -21.99 -14.74 -16.31
CA ILE A 561 -22.07 -16.20 -16.53
C ILE A 561 -21.47 -16.96 -15.32
N GLY A 562 -20.53 -16.34 -14.60
CA GLY A 562 -19.93 -16.90 -13.38
C GLY A 562 -20.84 -16.92 -12.14
N PHE A 563 -22.02 -16.30 -12.19
CA PHE A 563 -23.05 -16.44 -11.14
C PHE A 563 -24.01 -17.61 -11.40
N HIS A 564 -23.92 -18.28 -12.56
CA HIS A 564 -24.77 -19.41 -12.95
C HIS A 564 -26.28 -19.13 -12.97
N ASP A 565 -26.69 -17.85 -12.98
CA ASP A 565 -28.09 -17.44 -12.99
C ASP A 565 -28.79 -17.73 -14.32
N GLU A 566 -29.83 -18.56 -14.29
CA GLU A 566 -30.57 -18.94 -15.50
C GLU A 566 -31.27 -17.77 -16.19
N THR A 567 -31.68 -16.73 -15.46
CA THR A 567 -32.38 -15.57 -16.04
C THR A 567 -31.44 -14.73 -16.90
N HIS A 568 -30.24 -14.41 -16.40
CA HIS A 568 -29.20 -13.75 -17.20
C HIS A 568 -28.75 -14.63 -18.37
N ASN A 569 -28.53 -15.93 -18.16
CA ASN A 569 -28.14 -16.85 -19.22
C ASN A 569 -29.20 -16.88 -20.34
N ARG A 570 -30.48 -16.87 -19.98
CA ARG A 570 -31.61 -16.79 -20.93
C ARG A 570 -31.63 -15.45 -21.69
N GLN A 571 -31.37 -14.32 -21.04
CA GLN A 571 -31.25 -13.02 -21.73
C GLN A 571 -30.08 -13.01 -22.74
N ILE A 572 -28.90 -13.51 -22.32
CA ILE A 572 -27.70 -13.61 -23.17
C ILE A 572 -27.99 -14.44 -24.43
N ILE A 573 -28.70 -15.55 -24.28
CA ILE A 573 -29.14 -16.44 -25.37
C ILE A 573 -30.17 -15.73 -26.27
N GLN A 574 -31.22 -15.14 -25.69
CA GLN A 574 -32.33 -14.51 -26.43
C GLN A 574 -31.89 -13.33 -27.30
N HIS A 575 -30.92 -12.53 -26.82
CA HIS A 575 -30.35 -11.41 -27.58
C HIS A 575 -29.09 -11.78 -28.37
N GLN A 576 -28.75 -13.08 -28.49
CA GLN A 576 -27.63 -13.60 -29.28
C GLN A 576 -26.26 -12.99 -28.90
N LEU A 577 -26.05 -12.63 -27.63
CA LEU A 577 -24.89 -11.85 -27.16
C LEU A 577 -23.55 -12.60 -27.20
N PHE A 578 -23.54 -13.86 -27.65
CA PHE A 578 -22.33 -14.60 -28.00
C PHE A 578 -21.77 -14.23 -29.38
N GLU A 579 -22.55 -13.64 -30.29
CA GLU A 579 -22.04 -13.30 -31.63
C GLU A 579 -20.92 -12.25 -31.62
N PRO A 580 -20.97 -11.15 -30.84
CA PRO A 580 -19.85 -10.20 -30.73
C PRO A 580 -18.60 -10.82 -30.08
N ILE A 581 -18.79 -11.77 -29.16
CA ILE A 581 -17.69 -12.50 -28.49
C ILE A 581 -17.00 -13.44 -29.48
N LEU A 582 -17.77 -14.15 -30.30
CA LEU A 582 -17.25 -14.99 -31.39
C LEU A 582 -16.60 -14.14 -32.48
N LYS A 583 -17.17 -12.96 -32.81
CA LYS A 583 -16.58 -12.00 -33.76
C LYS A 583 -15.17 -11.57 -33.33
N ILE A 584 -14.99 -11.15 -32.06
CA ILE A 584 -13.64 -10.86 -31.52
C ILE A 584 -12.71 -12.07 -31.65
N LEU A 585 -13.18 -13.29 -31.37
CA LEU A 585 -12.37 -14.50 -31.48
C LEU A 585 -11.92 -14.76 -32.93
N PHE A 586 -12.81 -14.61 -33.92
CA PHE A 586 -12.50 -14.76 -35.34
C PHE A 586 -11.61 -13.64 -35.88
N ASP A 587 -11.81 -12.39 -35.47
CA ASP A 587 -10.99 -11.24 -35.86
C ASP A 587 -9.56 -11.30 -35.30
N THR A 588 -9.36 -12.05 -34.21
CA THR A 588 -8.06 -12.17 -33.51
C THR A 588 -7.32 -13.50 -33.74
N MET A 589 -8.00 -14.57 -34.15
CA MET A 589 -7.36 -15.87 -34.35
C MET A 589 -6.42 -15.91 -35.57
N PRO A 590 -5.43 -16.82 -35.59
CA PRO A 590 -4.95 -17.68 -34.51
C PRO A 590 -3.82 -16.99 -33.70
N ARG A 591 -3.86 -15.65 -33.56
CA ARG A 591 -2.79 -14.90 -32.91
C ARG A 591 -2.92 -15.01 -31.40
N ASP A 592 -1.84 -15.37 -30.71
CA ASP A 592 -1.79 -15.24 -29.26
C ASP A 592 -1.78 -13.74 -28.89
N ASN A 593 -2.84 -13.29 -28.23
CA ASN A 593 -3.04 -11.92 -27.76
C ASN A 593 -4.18 -11.86 -26.74
N LEU A 594 -4.15 -10.87 -25.85
CA LEU A 594 -5.03 -10.80 -24.67
C LEU A 594 -6.54 -10.86 -24.98
N LEU A 595 -7.01 -10.37 -26.14
CA LEU A 595 -8.41 -10.49 -26.55
C LEU A 595 -8.77 -11.94 -26.92
N ASN A 596 -7.91 -12.62 -27.68
CA ASN A 596 -8.12 -14.01 -28.04
C ASN A 596 -8.09 -14.89 -26.77
N SER A 597 -7.09 -14.71 -25.91
CA SER A 597 -6.97 -15.43 -24.64
C SER A 597 -8.17 -15.20 -23.70
N ALA A 598 -8.72 -13.98 -23.66
CA ALA A 598 -9.91 -13.66 -22.85
C ALA A 598 -11.20 -14.31 -23.39
N CYS A 599 -11.40 -14.33 -24.71
CA CYS A 599 -12.50 -15.09 -25.33
C CYS A 599 -12.35 -16.59 -25.05
N LEU A 600 -11.14 -17.15 -25.15
CA LEU A 600 -10.88 -18.56 -24.87
C LEU A 600 -11.13 -18.94 -23.40
N GLU A 601 -10.72 -18.12 -22.42
CA GLU A 601 -11.00 -18.39 -21.01
C GLU A 601 -12.51 -18.41 -20.71
N LEU A 602 -13.30 -17.57 -21.36
CA LEU A 602 -14.76 -17.57 -21.21
C LEU A 602 -15.39 -18.88 -21.72
N PHE A 603 -15.00 -19.36 -22.91
CA PHE A 603 -15.52 -20.62 -23.44
C PHE A 603 -15.00 -21.85 -22.66
N GLU A 604 -13.75 -21.81 -22.20
CA GLU A 604 -13.17 -22.83 -21.34
C GLU A 604 -13.85 -22.87 -19.95
N PHE A 605 -14.23 -21.72 -19.40
CA PHE A 605 -15.04 -21.62 -18.18
C PHE A 605 -16.43 -22.24 -18.36
N ILE A 606 -17.15 -21.86 -19.43
CA ILE A 606 -18.47 -22.42 -19.78
C ILE A 606 -18.40 -23.96 -19.89
N LYS A 607 -17.33 -24.48 -20.51
CA LYS A 607 -17.05 -25.92 -20.58
C LYS A 607 -16.78 -26.52 -19.20
N ARG A 608 -15.85 -25.96 -18.44
CA ARG A 608 -15.38 -26.53 -17.17
C ARG A 608 -16.51 -26.65 -16.15
N GLU A 609 -17.25 -25.56 -15.94
CA GLU A 609 -18.38 -25.54 -15.00
C GLU A 609 -19.66 -26.18 -15.57
N ASN A 610 -19.63 -26.68 -16.82
CA ASN A 610 -20.70 -27.41 -17.49
C ASN A 610 -22.06 -26.67 -17.53
N ILE A 611 -22.04 -25.41 -17.99
CA ILE A 611 -23.24 -24.54 -17.97
C ILE A 611 -24.22 -24.94 -19.07
N LYS A 612 -25.02 -25.99 -18.79
CA LYS A 612 -25.82 -26.76 -19.77
C LYS A 612 -26.60 -25.91 -20.77
N MET A 613 -27.37 -24.91 -20.32
CA MET A 613 -28.15 -24.03 -21.22
C MET A 613 -27.28 -23.30 -22.24
N ILE A 614 -26.08 -22.85 -21.83
CA ILE A 614 -25.14 -22.14 -22.70
C ILE A 614 -24.46 -23.14 -23.65
N VAL A 615 -24.01 -24.29 -23.13
CA VAL A 615 -23.41 -25.36 -23.96
C VAL A 615 -24.38 -25.83 -25.04
N GLN A 616 -25.67 -25.98 -24.70
CA GLN A 616 -26.75 -26.27 -25.62
C GLN A 616 -26.88 -25.19 -26.70
N HIS A 617 -27.15 -23.94 -26.32
CA HIS A 617 -27.30 -22.84 -27.27
C HIS A 617 -26.08 -22.65 -28.18
N LEU A 618 -24.86 -22.70 -27.63
CA LEU A 618 -23.62 -22.48 -28.38
C LEU A 618 -23.44 -23.52 -29.49
N VAL A 619 -23.74 -24.79 -29.20
CA VAL A 619 -23.58 -25.87 -30.18
C VAL A 619 -24.78 -25.94 -31.14
N GLU A 620 -26.02 -25.78 -30.68
CA GLU A 620 -27.19 -25.73 -31.56
C GLU A 620 -27.14 -24.57 -32.56
N THR A 621 -26.64 -23.40 -32.12
CA THR A 621 -26.67 -22.16 -32.94
C THR A 621 -25.40 -21.95 -33.75
N TYR A 622 -24.24 -22.39 -33.25
CA TYR A 622 -22.94 -22.03 -33.83
C TYR A 622 -22.02 -23.21 -34.16
N ARG A 623 -22.44 -24.49 -34.08
CA ARG A 623 -21.56 -25.67 -34.33
C ARG A 623 -20.64 -25.51 -35.55
N GLU A 624 -21.16 -25.06 -36.69
CA GLU A 624 -20.36 -24.85 -37.91
C GLU A 624 -19.23 -23.83 -37.70
N LYS A 625 -19.51 -22.68 -37.05
CA LYS A 625 -18.50 -21.68 -36.68
C LYS A 625 -17.48 -22.28 -35.71
N LEU A 626 -17.94 -23.03 -34.70
CA LEU A 626 -17.06 -23.63 -33.67
C LEU A 626 -16.13 -24.71 -34.24
N GLN A 627 -16.59 -25.52 -35.20
CA GLN A 627 -15.79 -26.59 -35.83
C GLN A 627 -14.62 -26.08 -36.69
N VAL A 628 -14.64 -24.82 -37.12
CA VAL A 628 -13.52 -24.18 -37.84
C VAL A 628 -12.35 -23.86 -36.90
N ILE A 629 -12.58 -23.81 -35.58
CA ILE A 629 -11.59 -23.40 -34.59
C ILE A 629 -10.75 -24.61 -34.15
N THR A 630 -9.73 -24.94 -34.95
CA THR A 630 -8.90 -26.14 -34.78
C THR A 630 -7.56 -25.91 -34.07
N TYR A 631 -7.24 -24.67 -33.69
CA TYR A 631 -5.97 -24.33 -33.03
C TYR A 631 -5.99 -24.53 -31.50
N VAL A 632 -7.14 -24.88 -30.92
CA VAL A 632 -7.35 -25.17 -29.50
C VAL A 632 -8.47 -26.20 -29.30
N ASP A 633 -8.31 -27.12 -28.34
CA ASP A 633 -9.28 -28.21 -28.11
C ASP A 633 -10.60 -27.76 -27.46
N THR A 634 -10.66 -26.55 -26.91
CA THR A 634 -11.81 -26.05 -26.11
C THR A 634 -13.16 -26.20 -26.82
N PHE A 635 -13.21 -25.91 -28.13
CA PHE A 635 -14.45 -25.97 -28.91
C PHE A 635 -14.85 -27.38 -29.32
N GLN A 636 -13.89 -28.23 -29.70
CA GLN A 636 -14.15 -29.65 -29.94
C GLN A 636 -14.62 -30.36 -28.67
N ALA A 637 -14.07 -29.99 -27.51
CA ALA A 637 -14.50 -30.51 -26.21
C ALA A 637 -15.86 -29.92 -25.73
N LEU A 638 -16.24 -28.72 -26.17
CA LEU A 638 -17.60 -28.18 -25.96
C LEU A 638 -18.64 -28.96 -26.79
N ILE A 639 -18.31 -29.26 -28.05
CA ILE A 639 -19.15 -30.07 -28.94
C ILE A 639 -19.31 -31.49 -28.36
N LEU A 640 -18.21 -32.12 -27.93
CA LEU A 640 -18.26 -33.44 -27.27
C LEU A 640 -19.14 -33.42 -26.00
N ARG A 641 -19.07 -32.36 -25.18
CA ARG A 641 -19.95 -32.20 -24.01
C ARG A 641 -21.42 -32.05 -24.37
N TYR A 642 -21.74 -31.36 -25.46
CA TYR A 642 -23.09 -31.29 -25.98
C TYR A 642 -23.59 -32.65 -26.49
N ASP A 643 -22.75 -33.36 -27.26
CA ASP A 643 -23.11 -34.65 -27.83
C ASP A 643 -23.35 -35.67 -26.70
N GLN A 644 -22.50 -35.69 -25.67
CA GLN A 644 -22.70 -36.46 -24.41
C GLN A 644 -23.95 -36.07 -23.60
N MET A 645 -24.52 -34.88 -23.81
CA MET A 645 -25.79 -34.46 -23.18
C MET A 645 -27.03 -34.92 -23.97
N HIS A 646 -26.85 -35.30 -25.24
CA HIS A 646 -27.93 -35.70 -26.14
C HIS A 646 -27.87 -37.17 -26.58
N GLU A 647 -26.76 -37.86 -26.29
CA GLU A 647 -26.65 -39.31 -26.42
C GLU A 647 -27.69 -39.98 -25.51
N PRO A 648 -28.68 -40.70 -26.08
CA PRO A 648 -29.71 -41.34 -25.28
C PRO A 648 -29.06 -42.46 -24.45
N VAL A 649 -29.40 -42.55 -23.16
CA VAL A 649 -28.91 -43.60 -22.26
C VAL A 649 -29.13 -44.96 -22.92
N THR A 650 -28.05 -45.59 -23.39
CA THR A 650 -28.14 -46.81 -24.17
C THR A 650 -28.59 -47.94 -23.24
N THR A 651 -29.53 -48.75 -23.70
CA THR A 651 -30.15 -49.80 -22.88
C THR A 651 -29.22 -50.98 -22.55
N GLN A 652 -27.90 -50.81 -22.74
CA GLN A 652 -26.86 -51.75 -22.37
C GLN A 652 -26.38 -51.56 -20.92
N GLU A 653 -26.54 -50.39 -20.31
CA GLU A 653 -26.22 -50.19 -18.89
C GLU A 653 -27.28 -50.80 -17.94
N LEU A 654 -28.49 -51.06 -18.43
CA LEU A 654 -29.57 -51.67 -17.63
C LEU A 654 -29.37 -53.18 -17.40
N ASP A 655 -28.78 -53.91 -18.36
CA ASP A 655 -28.54 -55.36 -18.25
C ASP A 655 -27.41 -55.72 -17.26
N HIS A 656 -26.60 -54.75 -16.83
CA HIS A 656 -25.61 -54.94 -15.76
C HIS A 656 -26.16 -54.64 -14.35
N SER A 657 -27.41 -54.17 -14.23
CA SER A 657 -28.01 -53.75 -12.96
C SER A 657 -28.93 -54.81 -12.31
N PHE A 658 -28.69 -56.12 -12.52
CA PHE A 658 -29.54 -57.17 -11.94
C PHE A 658 -28.83 -58.46 -11.45
N THR A 659 -27.65 -58.37 -10.82
CA THR A 659 -27.15 -59.43 -9.94
C THR A 659 -26.22 -58.94 -8.82
N SER A 660 -26.25 -59.67 -7.69
CA SER A 660 -25.24 -59.70 -6.60
C SER A 660 -24.95 -58.41 -5.80
N VAL A 661 -25.84 -58.17 -4.82
CA VAL A 661 -25.61 -57.82 -3.40
C VAL A 661 -24.69 -56.66 -2.98
N ASP A 662 -25.20 -55.86 -2.05
CA ASP A 662 -24.50 -54.72 -1.43
C ASP A 662 -23.19 -55.09 -0.74
N SER A 663 -22.21 -54.19 -0.82
CA SER A 663 -21.00 -54.19 0.00
C SER A 663 -20.70 -52.76 0.45
N ASP A 664 -21.23 -52.41 1.62
CA ASP A 664 -21.24 -51.04 2.15
C ASP A 664 -19.82 -50.59 2.56
N THR A 665 -19.15 -49.84 1.69
CA THR A 665 -17.95 -49.06 2.02
C THR A 665 -17.98 -47.70 1.32
N PRO A 666 -17.62 -46.61 2.00
CA PRO A 666 -18.00 -45.27 1.58
C PRO A 666 -17.16 -44.75 0.41
N ALA A 667 -17.84 -44.15 -0.58
CA ALA A 667 -17.21 -43.44 -1.69
C ALA A 667 -16.26 -42.34 -1.17
N ARG A 668 -14.99 -42.40 -1.59
CA ARG A 668 -13.95 -41.48 -1.11
C ARG A 668 -14.19 -40.07 -1.64
N HIS A 669 -14.41 -39.12 -0.72
CA HIS A 669 -14.39 -37.69 -1.02
C HIS A 669 -13.00 -37.29 -1.57
N MET A 670 -12.93 -36.94 -2.86
CA MET A 670 -11.73 -36.39 -3.50
C MET A 670 -12.14 -35.17 -4.36
N GLY A 671 -11.64 -33.97 -4.12
CA GLY A 671 -10.82 -33.54 -2.99
C GLY A 671 -10.91 -32.03 -2.78
N LEU A 672 -10.87 -31.59 -1.52
CA LEU A 672 -11.00 -30.18 -1.14
C LEU A 672 -9.66 -29.64 -0.62
N VAL A 673 -8.87 -28.98 -1.47
CA VAL A 673 -7.62 -28.32 -1.07
C VAL A 673 -7.58 -26.85 -1.53
N ASN A 674 -8.43 -26.06 -0.85
CA ASN A 674 -8.14 -24.74 -0.28
C ASN A 674 -7.49 -23.65 -1.17
N GLY A 675 -8.26 -22.59 -1.49
CA GLY A 675 -7.82 -21.44 -2.30
C GLY A 675 -8.40 -20.06 -1.91
N GLY A 676 -8.90 -19.86 -0.68
CA GLY A 676 -9.13 -18.51 -0.13
C GLY A 676 -10.47 -17.79 -0.39
N LYS A 677 -11.49 -18.14 0.39
CA LYS A 677 -12.63 -17.27 0.79
C LYS A 677 -13.36 -16.45 -0.30
N TRP A 678 -13.94 -17.12 -1.28
CA TRP A 678 -15.22 -16.73 -1.89
C TRP A 678 -16.10 -18.00 -2.00
N GLY A 679 -17.43 -17.88 -1.93
CA GLY A 679 -18.34 -19.02 -2.17
C GLY A 679 -18.91 -19.77 -0.94
N GLN A 680 -19.04 -19.13 0.22
CA GLN A 680 -20.00 -19.56 1.25
C GLN A 680 -20.85 -18.36 1.66
N GLY A 681 -22.10 -18.32 1.17
CA GLY A 681 -23.01 -17.18 1.33
C GLY A 681 -24.33 -17.30 0.56
N LEU A 682 -24.37 -18.04 -0.56
CA LEU A 682 -25.61 -18.40 -1.26
C LEU A 682 -25.72 -19.94 -1.37
N LYS A 683 -26.53 -20.55 -0.49
CA LYS A 683 -27.31 -21.76 -0.83
C LYS A 683 -28.52 -22.00 0.10
N GLU A 684 -29.15 -20.94 0.55
CA GLU A 684 -30.57 -20.93 0.88
C GLU A 684 -31.18 -19.82 0.01
N MET A 685 -32.36 -20.06 -0.56
CA MET A 685 -33.07 -19.07 -1.38
C MET A 685 -33.78 -18.10 -0.44
N ASP A 686 -33.75 -16.81 -0.74
CA ASP A 686 -34.31 -15.80 0.17
C ASP A 686 -35.85 -15.92 0.19
N PRO A 687 -36.50 -16.05 1.36
CA PRO A 687 -37.96 -16.00 1.46
C PRO A 687 -38.56 -14.71 0.86
N GLU A 688 -37.81 -13.60 0.79
CA GLU A 688 -38.23 -12.38 0.10
C GLU A 688 -38.07 -12.47 -1.43
N GLU A 689 -37.12 -13.26 -1.95
CA GLU A 689 -37.01 -13.55 -3.39
C GLU A 689 -38.18 -14.45 -3.85
N GLU A 690 -38.55 -15.47 -3.06
CA GLU A 690 -39.76 -16.25 -3.29
C GLU A 690 -41.04 -15.39 -3.15
N ALA A 691 -41.14 -14.54 -2.13
CA ALA A 691 -42.32 -13.69 -1.92
C ALA A 691 -42.53 -12.66 -3.04
N TYR A 692 -41.45 -12.10 -3.61
CA TYR A 692 -41.55 -11.15 -4.72
C TYR A 692 -42.10 -11.83 -5.98
N PHE A 693 -41.55 -13.00 -6.36
CA PHE A 693 -42.01 -13.73 -7.55
C PHE A 693 -43.42 -14.34 -7.40
N ASN A 694 -43.84 -14.73 -6.19
CA ASN A 694 -45.16 -15.32 -5.94
C ASN A 694 -46.33 -14.29 -5.84
N THR A 695 -46.17 -13.05 -6.33
CA THR A 695 -47.20 -11.99 -6.20
C THR A 695 -47.74 -11.44 -7.53
N SER A 696 -47.47 -12.10 -8.67
CA SER A 696 -48.04 -11.75 -9.98
C SER A 696 -48.84 -12.88 -10.61
N ASP A 697 -50.14 -12.62 -10.85
CA ASP A 697 -51.13 -13.42 -11.58
C ASP A 697 -51.39 -14.88 -11.14
N ASP A 698 -52.50 -15.08 -10.43
CA ASP A 698 -53.54 -16.04 -10.80
C ASP A 698 -54.89 -15.64 -10.15
N GLU A 699 -55.99 -15.65 -10.92
CA GLU A 699 -57.36 -15.42 -10.41
C GLU A 699 -58.09 -16.77 -10.15
N ASP A 700 -58.92 -16.82 -9.11
CA ASP A 700 -59.93 -17.84 -8.79
C ASP A 700 -59.56 -19.35 -8.77
N GLU A 701 -59.42 -19.95 -7.58
CA GLU A 701 -60.50 -20.77 -6.96
C GLU A 701 -60.12 -21.33 -5.55
N HIS A 702 -61.11 -21.78 -4.76
CA HIS A 702 -60.94 -22.31 -3.40
C HIS A 702 -60.83 -23.85 -3.35
N ILE A 703 -60.07 -24.40 -2.38
CA ILE A 703 -60.52 -25.31 -1.27
C ILE A 703 -59.29 -25.94 -0.53
N PRO A 704 -59.29 -26.14 0.82
CA PRO A 704 -58.07 -26.48 1.60
C PRO A 704 -58.03 -27.89 2.22
N SER A 705 -56.85 -28.34 2.72
CA SER A 705 -56.72 -29.06 4.03
C SER A 705 -55.28 -29.34 4.54
N THR A 706 -55.01 -29.04 5.82
CA THR A 706 -54.16 -29.74 6.84
C THR A 706 -52.83 -30.47 6.49
N GLY A 707 -51.81 -30.30 7.34
CA GLY A 707 -50.60 -31.17 7.42
C GLY A 707 -50.11 -31.45 8.85
N LYS A 708 -48.98 -32.19 9.02
CA LYS A 708 -48.16 -32.31 10.26
C LYS A 708 -46.79 -33.04 10.04
N PRO A 709 -45.77 -32.88 10.91
CA PRO A 709 -44.37 -33.34 10.66
C PRO A 709 -43.88 -34.52 11.55
N ILE A 710 -42.66 -35.04 11.28
CA ILE A 710 -41.94 -36.10 12.04
C ILE A 710 -40.43 -35.73 12.22
N LEU A 711 -39.72 -36.40 13.15
CA LEU A 711 -38.41 -36.01 13.73
C LEU A 711 -37.24 -37.04 13.50
N ASN A 712 -36.01 -36.68 13.89
CA ASN A 712 -34.73 -37.41 13.74
C ASN A 712 -34.48 -38.63 14.68
N GLY A 713 -33.48 -39.46 14.33
CA GLY A 713 -32.81 -40.50 15.17
C GLY A 713 -31.36 -40.79 14.71
N ALA A 714 -30.49 -41.43 15.53
CA ALA A 714 -29.02 -41.53 15.27
C ALA A 714 -28.25 -42.68 16.01
N SER A 715 -26.92 -42.79 15.79
CA SER A 715 -25.86 -43.57 16.55
C SER A 715 -25.71 -45.11 16.28
N PRO A 716 -24.64 -45.86 16.73
CA PRO A 716 -23.24 -45.52 17.15
C PRO A 716 -22.06 -46.57 16.91
N VAL A 717 -20.83 -46.10 16.59
CA VAL A 717 -19.48 -46.29 17.26
C VAL A 717 -18.86 -47.69 17.70
N ARG A 718 -17.68 -48.08 17.09
CA ARG A 718 -16.48 -48.90 17.59
C ARG A 718 -16.61 -50.45 17.81
N PRO A 719 -15.54 -51.30 18.08
CA PRO A 719 -14.06 -51.08 18.33
C PRO A 719 -12.96 -52.07 17.75
N LEU A 720 -11.69 -51.59 17.64
CA LEU A 720 -10.34 -52.22 17.93
C LEU A 720 -9.69 -53.47 17.23
N VAL A 721 -8.45 -53.26 16.68
CA VAL A 721 -7.20 -54.11 16.79
C VAL A 721 -7.10 -55.43 15.93
N ASN A 722 -5.96 -56.01 15.44
CA ASN A 722 -4.47 -55.96 15.69
C ASN A 722 -3.57 -56.11 14.41
N TYR A 723 -2.22 -56.21 14.58
CA TYR A 723 -1.15 -56.56 13.60
C TYR A 723 -0.73 -58.06 13.58
N PRO A 724 0.00 -58.54 12.54
CA PRO A 724 1.48 -58.60 12.56
C PRO A 724 2.20 -58.11 11.26
N ASP A 725 3.54 -58.06 11.29
CA ASP A 725 4.46 -57.70 10.18
C ASP A 725 4.90 -58.92 9.32
N ASP A 726 5.41 -58.68 8.09
CA ASP A 726 6.63 -59.31 7.54
C ASP A 726 7.11 -58.59 6.24
N ASP A 727 8.39 -58.72 5.88
CA ASP A 727 9.10 -57.95 4.84
C ASP A 727 9.12 -58.59 3.42
N ALA A 728 9.41 -57.77 2.38
CA ALA A 728 10.04 -58.20 1.12
C ALA A 728 10.65 -57.01 0.33
N ASP A 729 11.96 -57.03 0.07
CA ASP A 729 12.67 -56.15 -0.87
C ASP A 729 12.71 -56.75 -2.30
N ASP A 730 12.86 -55.90 -3.33
CA ASP A 730 13.87 -56.06 -4.42
C ASP A 730 13.72 -54.96 -5.50
N ASP A 731 14.83 -54.34 -5.91
CA ASP A 731 15.19 -53.99 -7.32
C ASP A 731 16.47 -53.12 -7.36
N ASP A 732 17.61 -53.66 -7.85
CA ASP A 732 18.78 -52.88 -8.29
C ASP A 732 19.69 -53.69 -9.26
N MET A 733 20.08 -53.14 -10.41
CA MET A 733 20.94 -53.79 -11.44
C MET A 733 21.53 -52.78 -12.46
N ASP A 734 22.84 -52.86 -12.74
CA ASP A 734 23.61 -52.03 -13.72
C ASP A 734 24.45 -52.99 -14.66
N ILE A 735 25.63 -52.79 -15.30
CA ILE A 735 26.78 -51.85 -15.29
C ILE A 735 27.44 -51.84 -16.70
N LEU A 736 28.37 -50.90 -16.95
CA LEU A 736 29.56 -50.92 -17.88
C LEU A 736 29.49 -49.99 -19.12
N ALA A 737 30.56 -49.34 -19.65
CA ALA A 737 31.95 -48.99 -19.23
C ALA A 737 32.65 -48.19 -20.41
N ALA A 738 33.77 -47.45 -20.31
CA ALA A 738 34.47 -46.70 -19.25
C ALA A 738 35.59 -45.78 -19.84
N ASP A 739 36.05 -44.77 -19.08
CA ASP A 739 37.36 -44.05 -19.04
C ASP A 739 38.17 -43.55 -20.28
N LEU A 740 38.39 -42.20 -20.31
CA LEU A 740 39.65 -41.40 -20.09
C LEU A 740 41.03 -41.88 -20.66
N PRO A 741 42.05 -41.00 -20.99
CA PRO A 741 42.56 -39.94 -20.05
C PRO A 741 43.34 -38.66 -20.56
N THR A 742 43.27 -37.58 -19.76
CA THR A 742 44.36 -36.62 -19.34
C THR A 742 45.06 -35.54 -20.24
N THR A 743 45.40 -34.41 -19.56
CA THR A 743 46.56 -33.46 -19.72
C THR A 743 46.40 -31.97 -20.18
N ALA A 744 46.27 -31.06 -19.20
CA ALA A 744 47.17 -29.93 -18.87
C ALA A 744 47.49 -28.70 -19.80
N ARG A 745 47.41 -27.49 -19.17
CA ARG A 745 48.29 -26.28 -19.24
C ARG A 745 48.15 -25.16 -20.34
N LYS A 746 47.74 -23.97 -19.84
CA LYS A 746 48.43 -22.64 -19.88
C LYS A 746 48.64 -21.80 -21.19
N ILE A 747 48.27 -20.51 -21.07
CA ILE A 747 49.03 -19.26 -21.42
C ILE A 747 49.02 -18.70 -22.88
N SER A 748 48.21 -17.64 -23.07
CA SER A 748 48.55 -16.26 -23.51
C SER A 748 48.91 -15.81 -24.95
N THR A 749 48.47 -14.57 -25.22
CA THR A 749 49.11 -13.44 -25.97
C THR A 749 49.24 -13.40 -27.51
N THR A 750 48.59 -12.38 -28.10
CA THR A 750 49.16 -11.26 -28.92
C THR A 750 50.06 -11.59 -30.13
N THR A 751 49.73 -11.15 -31.35
CA THR A 751 50.21 -9.88 -32.00
C THR A 751 49.47 -9.63 -33.34
N GLN A 752 48.95 -8.42 -33.62
CA GLN A 752 49.57 -7.22 -34.27
C GLN A 752 49.99 -7.33 -35.76
N SER A 753 49.40 -6.49 -36.62
CA SER A 753 50.08 -5.51 -37.54
C SER A 753 48.99 -4.57 -38.15
N ARG A 754 49.08 -3.23 -38.02
CA ARG A 754 49.81 -2.22 -38.84
C ARG A 754 49.25 -2.03 -40.27
N THR A 755 49.14 -0.85 -40.89
CA THR A 755 49.28 0.60 -40.55
C THR A 755 48.67 1.40 -41.73
N THR A 756 48.16 2.64 -41.60
CA THR A 756 48.92 3.93 -41.60
C THR A 756 47.97 5.13 -41.43
N GLU A 757 48.50 6.29 -41.04
CA GLU A 757 47.89 7.64 -41.13
C GLU A 757 47.74 8.11 -42.61
N ASP A 758 47.16 9.25 -43.00
CA ASP A 758 47.07 10.59 -42.35
C ASP A 758 45.86 11.43 -42.85
N SER A 759 45.75 12.63 -42.32
CA SER A 759 44.68 13.61 -42.28
C SER A 759 44.41 14.40 -43.58
N THR A 760 43.16 14.89 -43.74
CA THR A 760 42.79 16.29 -44.03
C THR A 760 41.26 16.46 -44.10
N SER A 761 40.76 17.70 -44.05
CA SER A 761 39.36 18.05 -44.35
C SER A 761 39.31 19.36 -45.16
N PRO A 762 38.27 19.61 -45.99
CA PRO A 762 37.22 20.51 -45.51
C PRO A 762 35.79 20.36 -46.10
N LYS A 763 34.80 20.78 -45.30
CA LYS A 763 33.51 21.45 -45.64
C LYS A 763 32.43 20.79 -46.56
N SER A 764 31.27 20.60 -45.92
CA SER A 764 29.88 20.87 -46.37
C SER A 764 29.25 20.14 -47.58
N ALA A 765 28.24 19.32 -47.28
CA ALA A 765 27.07 19.06 -48.13
C ALA A 765 25.83 18.74 -47.24
N LEU A 766 24.61 18.92 -47.78
CA LEU A 766 23.34 18.56 -47.14
C LEU A 766 22.87 17.17 -47.59
N THR A 767 22.61 16.25 -46.66
CA THR A 767 21.84 15.02 -46.90
C THR A 767 21.01 14.66 -45.66
N GLY A 768 19.79 14.15 -45.87
CA GLY A 768 18.85 13.80 -44.78
C GLY A 768 19.16 12.47 -44.09
N SER A 769 18.45 12.21 -42.99
CA SER A 769 18.51 10.94 -42.24
C SER A 769 17.96 9.75 -43.05
N PRO A 770 18.49 8.53 -42.84
CA PRO A 770 17.97 7.32 -43.45
C PRO A 770 16.62 6.91 -42.81
N PRO A 771 15.78 6.12 -43.51
CA PRO A 771 14.50 5.67 -42.96
C PRO A 771 14.68 4.64 -41.83
N GLU A 772 13.97 4.83 -40.71
CA GLU A 772 13.85 3.82 -39.65
C GLU A 772 13.19 2.54 -40.20
N ARG A 773 13.56 1.38 -39.63
CA ARG A 773 12.99 0.10 -40.03
C ARG A 773 11.63 -0.12 -39.38
N ILE A 774 10.69 -0.68 -40.15
CA ILE A 774 9.30 -0.95 -39.72
C ILE A 774 9.22 -1.83 -38.45
N SER A 775 10.22 -2.69 -38.22
CA SER A 775 10.36 -3.49 -36.98
C SER A 775 10.54 -2.64 -35.73
N GLU A 776 11.15 -1.47 -35.84
CA GLU A 776 11.52 -0.58 -34.73
C GLU A 776 10.36 0.36 -34.38
N LYS A 777 9.52 0.72 -35.36
CA LYS A 777 8.24 1.42 -35.11
C LYS A 777 7.24 0.53 -34.38
N ARG A 778 7.02 -0.70 -34.84
CA ARG A 778 6.06 -1.64 -34.19
C ARG A 778 6.41 -1.91 -32.73
N ARG A 779 7.71 -2.05 -32.44
CA ARG A 779 8.16 -2.28 -31.06
C ARG A 779 7.84 -1.09 -30.14
N ARG A 780 8.01 0.15 -30.61
CA ARG A 780 7.57 1.34 -29.85
C ARG A 780 6.05 1.37 -29.69
N GLU A 781 5.28 1.01 -30.72
CA GLU A 781 3.82 0.92 -30.64
C GLU A 781 3.35 -0.15 -29.64
N GLU A 782 4.05 -1.28 -29.53
CA GLU A 782 3.80 -2.31 -28.52
C GLU A 782 4.24 -1.87 -27.11
N ASP A 783 5.43 -1.29 -26.96
CA ASP A 783 5.94 -0.75 -25.68
C ASP A 783 5.03 0.39 -25.14
N GLU A 784 4.46 1.22 -26.02
CA GLU A 784 3.52 2.31 -25.68
C GLU A 784 2.11 1.80 -25.30
N GLU A 785 1.59 0.74 -25.97
CA GLU A 785 0.35 0.09 -25.55
C GLU A 785 0.49 -0.59 -24.18
N ASP A 786 1.62 -1.25 -23.90
CA ASP A 786 1.87 -1.89 -22.61
C ASP A 786 2.06 -0.86 -21.47
N GLU A 787 2.67 0.31 -21.72
CA GLU A 787 2.73 1.36 -20.70
C GLU A 787 1.34 1.97 -20.41
N LEU A 788 0.49 2.14 -21.43
CA LEU A 788 -0.92 2.53 -21.26
C LEU A 788 -1.70 1.48 -20.45
N LEU A 789 -1.62 0.20 -20.80
CA LEU A 789 -2.26 -0.90 -20.06
C LEU A 789 -1.74 -1.01 -18.62
N ALA A 790 -0.44 -0.82 -18.41
CA ALA A 790 0.16 -0.78 -17.08
C ALA A 790 -0.31 0.42 -16.26
N SER A 791 -0.51 1.59 -16.87
CA SER A 791 -1.04 2.77 -16.17
C SER A 791 -2.47 2.52 -15.67
N ILE A 792 -3.36 2.03 -16.55
CA ILE A 792 -4.75 1.72 -16.24
C ILE A 792 -4.85 0.59 -15.20
N SER A 793 -3.97 -0.42 -15.28
CA SER A 793 -3.95 -1.53 -14.31
C SER A 793 -3.49 -1.13 -12.90
N THR A 794 -2.92 0.06 -12.70
CA THR A 794 -2.43 0.49 -11.37
C THR A 794 -3.45 1.17 -10.47
N SER A 795 -4.67 1.47 -10.94
CA SER A 795 -5.76 1.96 -10.09
C SER A 795 -6.49 0.84 -9.31
N ALA A 796 -6.34 -0.42 -9.72
CA ALA A 796 -7.12 -1.56 -9.23
C ALA A 796 -6.70 -2.13 -7.85
N GLY A 797 -6.69 -1.28 -6.82
CA GLY A 797 -6.75 -1.71 -5.41
C GLY A 797 -5.44 -2.19 -4.73
N PRO A 798 -5.51 -2.57 -3.44
CA PRO A 798 -4.33 -2.66 -2.59
C PRO A 798 -3.61 -4.03 -2.66
N LYS A 799 -2.31 -3.99 -2.96
CA LYS A 799 -1.40 -5.15 -3.02
C LYS A 799 -1.23 -5.85 -1.66
N ARG A 800 -1.95 -6.95 -1.41
CA ARG A 800 -1.61 -7.93 -0.38
C ARG A 800 -0.76 -9.06 -0.95
N ARG A 801 0.49 -9.18 -0.50
CA ARG A 801 1.38 -10.31 -0.80
C ARG A 801 1.00 -11.54 0.04
N ALA A 802 0.75 -12.67 -0.60
CA ALA A 802 0.91 -14.00 -0.02
C ALA A 802 1.06 -15.05 -1.14
N SER A 803 2.12 -15.85 -1.09
CA SER A 803 2.36 -16.99 -1.99
C SER A 803 2.78 -18.19 -1.15
N THR A 804 2.10 -19.32 -1.32
CA THR A 804 2.40 -20.56 -0.57
C THR A 804 2.67 -21.71 -1.53
N ALA A 805 3.92 -22.17 -1.56
CA ALA A 805 4.23 -23.54 -1.96
C ALA A 805 4.02 -24.46 -0.75
N SER A 806 3.71 -25.73 -1.01
CA SER A 806 3.40 -26.72 0.02
C SER A 806 4.34 -27.92 -0.04
N ASN A 807 4.74 -28.44 1.13
CA ASN A 807 4.49 -29.84 1.47
C ASN A 807 4.70 -30.14 2.97
N ALA A 808 4.26 -31.34 3.34
CA ALA A 808 4.04 -31.86 4.70
C ALA A 808 5.22 -32.74 5.18
N SER A 809 5.28 -33.29 6.41
CA SER A 809 4.85 -32.85 7.76
C SER A 809 5.24 -33.92 8.80
N THR A 810 5.64 -33.53 10.02
CA THR A 810 5.66 -34.44 11.20
C THR A 810 5.29 -33.69 12.48
N GLY A 811 4.69 -34.39 13.45
CA GLY A 811 4.39 -33.87 14.80
C GLY A 811 5.59 -34.03 15.76
N SER A 812 5.51 -33.60 17.03
CA SER A 812 4.31 -33.26 17.82
C SER A 812 4.66 -32.40 19.07
N LEU A 813 3.66 -32.18 19.93
CA LEU A 813 3.68 -31.61 21.29
C LEU A 813 3.45 -30.09 21.44
N ARG A 814 2.99 -29.71 22.64
CA ARG A 814 2.23 -28.48 22.95
C ARG A 814 3.08 -27.47 23.74
N SER A 815 3.01 -26.18 23.39
CA SER A 815 2.93 -25.08 24.38
C SER A 815 2.53 -23.74 23.73
N LEU A 816 2.26 -22.72 24.55
CA LEU A 816 1.78 -21.39 24.18
C LEU A 816 2.86 -20.31 24.38
N ARG A 817 3.14 -19.47 23.37
CA ARG A 817 3.34 -18.02 23.55
C ARG A 817 3.44 -17.22 22.24
N ARG A 818 3.13 -15.92 22.32
CA ARG A 818 3.29 -14.93 21.25
C ARG A 818 4.74 -14.41 21.20
N LYS A 819 5.28 -14.12 20.02
CA LYS A 819 6.23 -12.99 19.82
C LYS A 819 6.23 -12.50 18.37
N SER A 820 6.78 -11.31 18.18
CA SER A 820 6.92 -10.58 16.91
C SER A 820 8.21 -10.93 16.16
N PRO A 821 8.25 -10.84 14.82
CA PRO A 821 9.50 -10.86 14.07
C PRO A 821 10.23 -9.50 14.17
N ASN A 822 11.56 -9.53 14.07
CA ASN A 822 12.37 -8.37 13.67
C ASN A 822 13.13 -8.71 12.37
N VAL A 823 13.61 -7.70 11.67
CA VAL A 823 14.26 -7.78 10.36
C VAL A 823 15.71 -8.26 10.47
N ASN A 824 16.23 -8.92 9.44
CA ASN A 824 17.65 -8.81 9.11
C ASN A 824 17.88 -8.72 7.59
N SER A 825 19.07 -8.26 7.19
CA SER A 825 19.44 -7.75 5.86
C SER A 825 19.33 -8.72 4.69
N GLY A 826 18.92 -8.19 3.52
CA GLY A 826 19.06 -8.82 2.20
C GLY A 826 19.69 -7.85 1.20
N LYS A 827 20.50 -8.37 0.27
CA LYS A 827 21.36 -7.57 -0.63
C LYS A 827 20.64 -7.11 -1.91
N ASP A 828 21.28 -6.15 -2.60
CA ASP A 828 20.79 -5.39 -3.76
C ASP A 828 19.96 -6.14 -4.82
N SER A 829 18.86 -5.51 -5.24
CA SER A 829 18.31 -5.64 -6.61
C SER A 829 17.48 -4.40 -6.96
N ASN A 830 17.78 -3.80 -8.11
CA ASN A 830 17.37 -2.45 -8.48
C ASN A 830 15.94 -2.40 -9.05
N ASN A 831 14.97 -1.91 -8.27
CA ASN A 831 13.71 -1.36 -8.81
C ASN A 831 13.04 -0.41 -7.80
N GLY A 832 13.07 0.90 -8.06
CA GLY A 832 12.59 1.93 -7.13
C GLY A 832 11.05 2.10 -7.13
N PRO A 833 10.43 2.46 -5.98
CA PRO A 833 9.00 2.78 -5.95
C PRO A 833 8.70 4.09 -6.71
N LYS A 834 7.57 4.13 -7.43
CA LYS A 834 7.15 5.31 -8.22
C LYS A 834 6.94 6.52 -7.29
N LYS A 835 7.47 7.68 -7.70
CA LYS A 835 7.42 8.94 -6.96
C LYS A 835 5.99 9.49 -6.91
N ILE A 836 5.56 9.97 -5.74
CA ILE A 836 4.48 10.96 -5.62
C ILE A 836 5.16 12.30 -5.33
N SER A 837 5.18 13.19 -6.33
CA SER A 837 5.76 14.53 -6.22
C SER A 837 4.69 15.55 -5.83
N LEU A 838 4.77 16.06 -4.59
CA LEU A 838 4.00 17.24 -4.16
C LEU A 838 4.48 18.47 -4.93
N SER A 839 3.75 18.84 -5.98
CA SER A 839 4.03 20.01 -6.80
C SER A 839 2.85 20.98 -6.75
N MET A 840 3.10 22.18 -6.22
CA MET A 840 2.23 23.32 -6.53
C MET A 840 2.47 23.72 -8.00
N PRO A 841 1.44 24.06 -8.78
CA PRO A 841 1.59 24.36 -10.20
C PRO A 841 2.33 25.68 -10.44
N LEU A 842 3.65 25.59 -10.60
CA LEU A 842 4.53 26.69 -11.02
C LEU A 842 4.23 27.07 -12.48
N LYS A 843 3.32 28.02 -12.69
CA LYS A 843 3.19 28.76 -13.95
C LYS A 843 3.89 30.11 -13.85
N SER A 844 4.99 30.27 -14.58
CA SER A 844 5.60 31.56 -14.86
C SER A 844 4.73 32.36 -15.85
N GLY A 845 3.83 33.18 -15.32
CA GLY A 845 3.05 34.14 -16.11
C GLY A 845 3.91 35.30 -16.59
N GLY A 846 4.58 35.14 -17.74
CA GLY A 846 5.25 36.24 -18.43
C GLY A 846 4.26 37.08 -19.22
N GLU A 847 3.72 38.13 -18.62
CA GLU A 847 2.90 39.12 -19.35
C GLU A 847 3.78 39.96 -20.28
N GLY A 848 3.46 39.94 -21.58
CA GLY A 848 4.12 40.78 -22.57
C GLY A 848 3.61 42.21 -22.49
N GLY A 849 4.48 43.15 -22.12
CA GLY A 849 4.14 44.58 -22.08
C GLY A 849 3.86 45.15 -23.47
N GLY A 850 2.62 45.58 -23.72
CA GLY A 850 2.26 46.38 -24.89
C GLY A 850 2.51 47.87 -24.63
N GLY A 851 3.53 48.42 -25.29
CA GLY A 851 3.71 49.86 -25.48
C GLY A 851 3.28 50.29 -26.89
N GLU A 852 3.11 51.60 -27.09
CA GLU A 852 2.70 52.24 -28.36
C GLU A 852 3.76 52.12 -29.48
#